data_AF-A0A662X9K5-F1
#
_entry.id   AF-A0A662X9K5-F1
#
_cell.length_a   1.000
_cell.length_b   1.000
_cell.length_c   1.000
_cell.angle_alpha   90.00
_cell.angle_beta   90.00
_cell.angle_gamma   90.00
#
_symmetry.space_group_name_H-M   'P 1'
#
loop_
_entity.id
_entity.type
_entity.pdbx_description
1 polymer ?
#
loop_
_entity_poly.entity_id
_entity_poly.type
_entity_poly.pdbx_seq_one_letter_code
_entity_poly.pdbx_strand_id
1 'polypeptide(L)'
;VAKSKHRRNYAELNRRLNMFGFTTETMDLLMMPMGINGKEPLGSMGNDAPLAVLSEQPKLPFEYFKQLFAQVTNPPIDPIREELVMSLMCPVGPAGNVLDATADHAKRLMVEHPVMSTREMAALKNSSNAEWTPKVLDATFAAGSGARGLVDALYRLCEQATDALSREKAPIIVLSDKLAGVGRYPVPSLLAIGAVHQHLLRTQQRTSVALFAECGDAKEVHDFCTLLGFGADAINPHMAEVALNKMNDEGLLHAHSKLDMTNDEVFDKYRAAVGKGILKVMSKMGISTLQSYKGAQVFEAVGLGDDIISMCFEGTNSRIQGTDFEALYTDISRFHEAGFPLHSNMLPLIRNPGSYHFRNDSEVHYNSPKNIVALQRAARENSREAYAQYVEETNKLCERVNLRGLLDFKFVSEDEMPKLEEMESIADIVKRFNTGAMSLGSISQETHEALAIAMNTLGGRSNTGEGGEDVKRFTKPGGPPNPRRSAIKQVASGRFGVTMNYLTNADQIQIKMAQGAKPGEGGELPGHKVSEYIGSMRHTTPGVGLISPPPHHDIYSIEDLAQLIHDLKHSNPSAEVSVKLVSEVGVGVVAAGVAKGKSDHITISGHDGGTGASSWTGVKNGGLPWELGLAETQQTLVLNDLRSRVKLQTDGQLKTGRDVMVAALLGAEEFGFATGPLIALGCIMMRKCHLNTCPVGVATQDPELRKKFQGQPEHVVNFMFMLAEEVQDYMRRLGFRKIDDLIGRADLLKVNPNALHYKSRKLDLSPLLINASTLNENAGVKKEMEQEHNVAECMDMRLIEKSKDALESRTPVVIEDVATNLDRTLGATLSHEVCKRYGEEGLPDGTIHLKLTGHGGQSLAFGLAKGVRMDLEGDSNDYVGKALSGGEVAVYPSPNFSERNNPENVVVGNAVLYGATSGKAFFAGKAGERFCVRNSGVSAVVEGVGDHGCEYMTGGRVVVLGSTGRNFAAGMSGGIAYIYDEDGSFAKKCNMGMVGVAPLTSAASDAEVKEVKALIAQHVERTQSVKAQKVLSEWETQSAKFLRVMPSDYERVLMQSNAALLQAQESKKSASASA
;
A
#
# COMPACT_ATOMS: atom_id res chain seq x y z
N VAL A 1 48.99 17.86 -12.05
CA VAL A 1 48.83 16.70 -12.97
C VAL A 1 47.78 15.70 -12.49
N ALA A 2 47.74 15.28 -11.22
CA ALA A 2 46.70 14.38 -10.68
C ALA A 2 45.26 14.95 -10.79
N LYS A 3 45.06 16.24 -10.43
CA LYS A 3 43.75 16.93 -10.59
C LYS A 3 43.30 17.08 -12.06
N SER A 4 44.21 17.17 -13.04
CA SER A 4 43.85 17.26 -14.47
C SER A 4 43.61 15.89 -15.11
N LYS A 5 44.31 14.83 -14.65
CA LYS A 5 44.01 13.43 -15.00
C LYS A 5 42.65 12.99 -14.46
N HIS A 6 42.33 13.30 -13.19
CA HIS A 6 41.00 13.03 -12.62
C HIS A 6 39.88 13.74 -13.39
N ARG A 7 40.03 15.03 -13.73
CA ARG A 7 39.04 15.77 -14.52
C ARG A 7 38.78 15.18 -15.91
N ARG A 8 39.82 14.67 -16.61
CA ARG A 8 39.64 13.98 -17.91
C ARG A 8 38.95 12.62 -17.77
N ASN A 9 39.14 11.91 -16.65
CA ASN A 9 38.49 10.62 -16.41
C ASN A 9 36.99 10.77 -16.10
N TYR A 10 36.62 11.78 -15.28
CA TYR A 10 35.21 12.05 -14.95
C TYR A 10 34.39 12.54 -16.15
N ALA A 11 35.03 13.26 -17.07
CA ALA A 11 34.42 13.72 -18.29
C ALA A 11 33.95 12.57 -19.19
N GLU A 12 34.79 11.55 -19.36
CA GLU A 12 34.46 10.33 -20.11
C GLU A 12 33.39 9.52 -19.39
N LEU A 13 33.44 9.49 -18.05
CA LEU A 13 32.43 8.82 -17.25
C LEU A 13 31.04 9.44 -17.40
N ASN A 14 30.94 10.77 -17.41
CA ASN A 14 29.64 11.44 -17.63
C ASN A 14 29.02 11.08 -18.99
N ARG A 15 29.83 10.87 -20.04
CA ARG A 15 29.32 10.42 -21.34
C ARG A 15 28.61 9.07 -21.23
N ARG A 16 29.26 8.12 -20.54
CA ARG A 16 28.70 6.78 -20.30
C ARG A 16 27.46 6.84 -19.42
N LEU A 17 27.49 7.62 -18.34
CA LEU A 17 26.33 7.81 -17.45
C LEU A 17 25.11 8.34 -18.23
N ASN A 18 25.28 9.36 -19.08
CA ASN A 18 24.20 9.87 -19.93
C ASN A 18 23.70 8.84 -20.95
N MET A 19 24.61 8.09 -21.60
CA MET A 19 24.26 7.05 -22.57
C MET A 19 23.41 5.94 -21.93
N PHE A 20 23.66 5.60 -20.67
CA PHE A 20 22.89 4.61 -19.91
C PHE A 20 21.71 5.20 -19.11
N GLY A 21 21.37 6.48 -19.35
CA GLY A 21 20.19 7.11 -18.75
C GLY A 21 20.31 7.45 -17.27
N PHE A 22 21.51 7.56 -16.71
CA PHE A 22 21.69 8.11 -15.36
C PHE A 22 21.39 9.61 -15.35
N THR A 23 20.74 10.04 -14.27
CA THR A 23 20.42 11.43 -14.03
C THR A 23 20.93 11.84 -12.66
N THR A 24 21.11 13.14 -12.43
CA THR A 24 21.45 13.62 -11.09
C THR A 24 20.34 13.30 -10.09
N GLU A 25 19.07 13.29 -10.49
CA GLU A 25 17.96 12.90 -9.59
C GLU A 25 18.09 11.44 -9.14
N THR A 26 18.28 10.51 -10.06
CA THR A 26 18.44 9.08 -9.71
C THR A 26 19.67 8.86 -8.83
N MET A 27 20.76 9.58 -9.09
CA MET A 27 21.98 9.48 -8.32
C MET A 27 21.83 10.07 -6.90
N ASP A 28 21.32 11.30 -6.80
CA ASP A 28 21.24 12.05 -5.54
C ASP A 28 20.06 11.60 -4.66
N LEU A 29 18.90 11.38 -5.26
CA LEU A 29 17.66 11.09 -4.52
C LEU A 29 17.49 9.62 -4.20
N LEU A 30 18.09 8.70 -4.97
CA LEU A 30 17.90 7.26 -4.79
C LEU A 30 19.21 6.55 -4.44
N MET A 31 20.19 6.60 -5.35
CA MET A 31 21.41 5.79 -5.21
C MET A 31 22.26 6.20 -4.02
N MET A 32 22.45 7.50 -3.80
CA MET A 32 23.24 8.01 -2.67
C MET A 32 22.61 7.60 -1.32
N PRO A 33 21.31 7.83 -1.05
CA PRO A 33 20.66 7.32 0.17
C PRO A 33 20.77 5.79 0.33
N MET A 34 20.64 5.02 -0.76
CA MET A 34 20.81 3.56 -0.72
C MET A 34 22.24 3.17 -0.35
N GLY A 35 23.25 3.82 -0.92
CA GLY A 35 24.67 3.61 -0.62
C GLY A 35 25.10 4.09 0.77
N ILE A 36 24.36 5.00 1.40
CA ILE A 36 24.64 5.48 2.78
C ILE A 36 23.90 4.62 3.83
N ASN A 37 22.60 4.39 3.61
CA ASN A 37 21.69 3.86 4.63
C ASN A 37 21.34 2.38 4.44
N GLY A 38 21.65 1.77 3.29
CA GLY A 38 21.27 0.40 2.99
C GLY A 38 19.75 0.17 2.89
N LYS A 39 19.01 1.23 2.55
CA LYS A 39 17.54 1.25 2.38
C LYS A 39 17.14 2.24 1.30
N GLU A 40 16.07 1.92 0.57
CA GLU A 40 15.45 2.86 -0.37
C GLU A 40 14.89 4.08 0.40
N PRO A 41 15.08 5.32 -0.11
CA PRO A 41 14.53 6.51 0.52
C PRO A 41 13.02 6.65 0.30
N LEU A 42 12.36 7.32 1.25
CA LEU A 42 10.95 7.68 1.14
C LEU A 42 10.77 8.97 0.33
N GLY A 43 9.64 9.03 -0.39
CA GLY A 43 9.11 10.19 -1.09
C GLY A 43 7.70 10.54 -0.62
N SER A 44 7.06 11.50 -1.30
CA SER A 44 5.66 11.86 -1.06
C SER A 44 5.01 12.52 -2.28
N MET A 45 3.69 12.70 -2.21
CA MET A 45 2.78 13.01 -3.33
C MET A 45 2.68 11.87 -4.36
N GLY A 46 1.80 12.04 -5.34
CA GLY A 46 1.59 11.03 -6.40
C GLY A 46 2.55 11.19 -7.56
N ASN A 47 2.54 10.21 -8.46
CA ASN A 47 3.22 10.32 -9.74
C ASN A 47 2.37 11.12 -10.73
N ASP A 48 2.74 12.38 -10.91
CA ASP A 48 2.10 13.30 -11.85
C ASP A 48 2.98 13.59 -13.07
N ALA A 49 4.02 12.78 -13.30
CA ALA A 49 4.79 12.76 -14.54
C ALA A 49 4.09 11.83 -15.55
N PRO A 50 4.27 12.04 -16.87
CA PRO A 50 3.66 11.21 -17.90
C PRO A 50 3.99 9.73 -17.78
N LEU A 51 3.07 8.89 -18.23
CA LEU A 51 3.38 7.50 -18.60
C LEU A 51 4.51 7.48 -19.64
N ALA A 52 5.34 6.43 -19.67
CA ALA A 52 6.50 6.36 -20.57
C ALA A 52 6.14 6.56 -22.05
N VAL A 53 4.99 6.01 -22.47
CA VAL A 53 4.44 6.17 -23.82
C VAL A 53 3.91 7.58 -24.13
N LEU A 54 3.60 8.38 -23.11
CA LEU A 54 3.13 9.76 -23.26
C LEU A 54 4.25 10.79 -23.13
N SER A 55 5.37 10.43 -22.48
CA SER A 55 6.52 11.32 -22.33
C SER A 55 7.22 11.61 -23.65
N GLU A 56 7.56 12.89 -23.85
CA GLU A 56 8.42 13.35 -24.94
C GLU A 56 9.92 13.25 -24.60
N GLN A 57 10.27 12.93 -23.35
CA GLN A 57 11.64 12.62 -22.93
C GLN A 57 11.99 11.18 -23.34
N PRO A 58 13.26 10.85 -23.61
CA PRO A 58 13.65 9.48 -23.89
C PRO A 58 13.44 8.61 -22.65
N LYS A 59 12.90 7.39 -22.83
CA LYS A 59 12.53 6.47 -21.76
C LYS A 59 13.24 5.14 -21.93
N LEU A 60 13.63 4.53 -20.80
CA LEU A 60 14.15 3.17 -20.80
C LEU A 60 12.98 2.17 -20.85
N PRO A 61 13.16 0.96 -21.43
CA PRO A 61 12.10 -0.05 -21.47
C PRO A 61 11.52 -0.41 -20.11
N PHE A 62 12.32 -0.33 -19.02
CA PHE A 62 11.85 -0.54 -17.65
C PHE A 62 10.62 0.32 -17.30
N GLU A 63 10.58 1.56 -17.75
CA GLU A 63 9.56 2.55 -17.37
C GLU A 63 8.17 2.26 -17.96
N TYR A 64 8.07 1.36 -18.93
CA TYR A 64 6.81 0.93 -19.54
C TYR A 64 6.09 -0.15 -18.72
N PHE A 65 6.76 -0.78 -17.75
CA PHE A 65 6.19 -1.84 -16.94
C PHE A 65 5.68 -1.28 -15.62
N LYS A 66 4.53 -1.78 -15.17
CA LYS A 66 3.95 -1.49 -13.85
C LYS A 66 3.86 -2.77 -13.04
N GLN A 67 4.26 -2.68 -11.78
CA GLN A 67 4.26 -3.79 -10.83
C GLN A 67 2.82 -4.19 -10.54
N LEU A 68 2.48 -5.45 -10.74
CA LEU A 68 1.22 -6.02 -10.27
C LEU A 68 1.29 -6.27 -8.76
N PHE A 69 0.12 -6.33 -8.14
CA PHE A 69 0.02 -6.53 -6.69
C PHE A 69 -1.23 -7.35 -6.38
N ALA A 70 -1.27 -7.93 -5.19
CA ALA A 70 -2.42 -8.67 -4.74
C ALA A 70 -3.44 -7.71 -4.11
N GLN A 71 -4.71 -7.87 -4.47
CA GLN A 71 -5.83 -7.24 -3.79
C GLN A 71 -7.01 -8.20 -3.74
N VAL A 72 -7.50 -8.47 -2.53
CA VAL A 72 -8.65 -9.34 -2.21
C VAL A 72 -8.41 -10.83 -2.46
N THR A 73 -8.03 -11.25 -3.67
CA THR A 73 -7.92 -12.67 -4.05
C THR A 73 -6.91 -13.46 -3.23
N ASN A 74 -5.84 -12.78 -2.83
CA ASN A 74 -4.78 -13.26 -1.97
C ASN A 74 -4.14 -12.05 -1.27
N PRO A 75 -3.40 -12.25 -0.16
CA PRO A 75 -2.77 -11.15 0.55
C PRO A 75 -1.34 -10.87 0.07
N PRO A 76 -0.86 -9.61 0.17
CA PRO A 76 0.58 -9.34 0.20
C PRO A 76 1.21 -9.86 1.51
N ILE A 77 2.55 -9.96 1.54
CA ILE A 77 3.35 -10.36 2.73
C ILE A 77 4.08 -9.12 3.28
N ASP A 78 4.34 -9.08 4.59
CA ASP A 78 5.25 -8.08 5.15
C ASP A 78 6.73 -8.47 4.95
N PRO A 79 7.49 -7.76 4.11
CA PRO A 79 8.86 -8.13 3.77
C PRO A 79 9.89 -7.79 4.86
N ILE A 80 9.46 -7.19 5.97
CA ILE A 80 10.31 -6.77 7.10
C ILE A 80 10.02 -7.64 8.33
N ARG A 81 8.75 -7.87 8.65
CA ARG A 81 8.33 -8.60 9.85
C ARG A 81 8.21 -10.10 9.61
N GLU A 82 7.98 -10.49 8.37
CA GLU A 82 7.89 -11.88 7.95
C GLU A 82 9.07 -12.28 7.05
N GLU A 83 10.19 -11.54 7.11
CA GLU A 83 11.40 -11.80 6.30
C GLU A 83 11.88 -13.26 6.39
N LEU A 84 11.65 -13.94 7.53
CA LEU A 84 12.02 -15.33 7.75
C LEU A 84 11.43 -16.32 6.73
N VAL A 85 10.29 -16.00 6.11
CA VAL A 85 9.67 -16.84 5.09
C VAL A 85 10.13 -16.47 3.67
N MET A 86 10.89 -15.38 3.53
CA MET A 86 11.31 -14.86 2.24
C MET A 86 12.77 -15.20 1.92
N SER A 87 13.10 -15.26 0.62
CA SER A 87 14.49 -15.53 0.20
C SER A 87 14.80 -14.97 -1.19
N LEU A 88 15.97 -14.32 -1.29
CA LEU A 88 16.59 -13.93 -2.56
C LEU A 88 17.60 -14.97 -3.09
N MET A 89 17.90 -15.99 -2.28
CA MET A 89 18.83 -17.04 -2.66
C MET A 89 18.16 -17.97 -3.68
N CYS A 90 18.84 -18.25 -4.81
CA CYS A 90 18.27 -19.08 -5.88
C CYS A 90 19.32 -20.01 -6.51
N PRO A 91 19.03 -21.31 -6.67
CA PRO A 91 19.84 -22.18 -7.51
C PRO A 91 19.62 -21.82 -8.99
N VAL A 92 20.70 -21.70 -9.76
CA VAL A 92 20.68 -21.32 -11.18
C VAL A 92 21.50 -22.31 -12.03
N GLY A 93 21.30 -22.27 -13.35
CA GLY A 93 21.97 -23.19 -14.28
C GLY A 93 21.11 -24.39 -14.69
N PRO A 94 21.72 -25.38 -15.34
CA PRO A 94 21.02 -26.58 -15.80
C PRO A 94 20.17 -27.20 -14.69
N ALA A 95 18.92 -27.50 -15.01
CA ALA A 95 17.99 -28.22 -14.13
C ALA A 95 17.86 -29.68 -14.61
N GLY A 96 17.89 -30.60 -13.64
CA GLY A 96 17.62 -32.02 -13.89
C GLY A 96 16.14 -32.29 -14.18
N ASN A 97 15.83 -33.53 -14.52
CA ASN A 97 14.46 -33.99 -14.70
C ASN A 97 13.72 -34.02 -13.36
N VAL A 98 12.66 -33.20 -13.22
CA VAL A 98 11.87 -33.09 -11.99
C VAL A 98 11.21 -34.40 -11.53
N LEU A 99 11.14 -35.42 -12.40
CA LEU A 99 10.60 -36.74 -12.08
C LEU A 99 11.62 -37.68 -11.42
N ASP A 100 12.92 -37.32 -11.45
CA ASP A 100 14.01 -38.12 -10.91
C ASP A 100 14.56 -37.51 -9.60
N ALA A 101 15.04 -38.36 -8.69
CA ALA A 101 15.69 -37.92 -7.44
C ALA A 101 17.13 -38.45 -7.38
N THR A 102 18.06 -37.72 -8.00
CA THR A 102 19.48 -38.10 -8.09
C THR A 102 20.40 -37.01 -7.52
N ALA A 103 21.61 -37.38 -7.11
CA ALA A 103 22.60 -36.43 -6.60
C ALA A 103 22.98 -35.33 -7.63
N ASP A 104 22.81 -35.59 -8.93
CA ASP A 104 23.07 -34.61 -9.98
C ASP A 104 22.15 -33.38 -9.90
N HIS A 105 20.97 -33.49 -9.28
CA HIS A 105 20.07 -32.35 -9.05
C HIS A 105 20.68 -31.28 -8.14
N ALA A 106 21.66 -31.65 -7.30
CA ALA A 106 22.39 -30.73 -6.44
C ALA A 106 23.52 -29.97 -7.18
N LYS A 107 23.88 -30.37 -8.41
CA LYS A 107 24.93 -29.72 -9.22
C LYS A 107 24.41 -28.42 -9.87
N ARG A 108 23.98 -27.48 -9.05
CA ARG A 108 23.52 -26.15 -9.49
C ARG A 108 24.39 -25.06 -8.88
N LEU A 109 24.51 -23.93 -9.58
CA LEU A 109 25.20 -22.77 -9.05
C LEU A 109 24.28 -22.09 -8.04
N MET A 110 24.72 -21.92 -6.80
CA MET A 110 23.99 -21.12 -5.83
C MET A 110 24.33 -19.64 -5.95
N VAL A 111 23.33 -18.84 -6.31
CA VAL A 111 23.40 -17.38 -6.24
C VAL A 111 22.73 -16.95 -4.93
N GLU A 112 23.53 -16.42 -4.00
CA GLU A 112 23.03 -15.94 -2.70
C GLU A 112 22.29 -14.61 -2.82
N HIS A 113 22.73 -13.75 -3.73
CA HIS A 113 22.13 -12.45 -3.97
C HIS A 113 22.05 -12.15 -5.48
N PRO A 114 20.89 -11.72 -6.00
CA PRO A 114 20.71 -11.52 -7.45
C PRO A 114 21.44 -10.30 -8.00
N VAL A 115 21.87 -9.36 -7.15
CA VAL A 115 22.70 -8.21 -7.56
C VAL A 115 24.16 -8.52 -7.27
N MET A 116 24.97 -8.60 -8.33
CA MET A 116 26.38 -8.95 -8.29
C MET A 116 27.28 -7.72 -8.47
N SER A 117 28.38 -7.67 -7.74
CA SER A 117 29.48 -6.73 -7.96
C SER A 117 30.23 -7.05 -9.26
N THR A 118 30.94 -6.06 -9.80
CA THR A 118 31.78 -6.24 -10.99
C THR A 118 32.89 -7.27 -10.73
N ARG A 119 33.36 -7.40 -9.48
CA ARG A 119 34.33 -8.41 -9.06
C ARG A 119 33.75 -9.82 -9.12
N GLU A 120 32.56 -10.03 -8.58
CA GLU A 120 31.87 -11.34 -8.62
C GLU A 120 31.56 -11.74 -10.08
N MET A 121 31.11 -10.80 -10.91
CA MET A 121 30.87 -11.04 -12.35
C MET A 121 32.16 -11.37 -13.11
N ALA A 122 33.27 -10.70 -12.79
CA ALA A 122 34.57 -11.03 -13.36
C ALA A 122 35.06 -12.41 -12.92
N ALA A 123 34.82 -12.80 -11.66
CA ALA A 123 35.14 -14.14 -11.18
C ALA A 123 34.31 -15.21 -11.90
N LEU A 124 33.01 -14.98 -12.10
CA LEU A 124 32.13 -15.85 -12.87
C LEU A 124 32.65 -16.07 -14.31
N LYS A 125 32.96 -14.97 -15.01
CA LYS A 125 33.47 -14.99 -16.40
C LYS A 125 34.83 -15.70 -16.54
N ASN A 126 35.66 -15.67 -15.50
CA ASN A 126 36.99 -16.27 -15.49
C ASN A 126 37.04 -17.60 -14.72
N SER A 127 35.89 -18.23 -14.46
CA SER A 127 35.81 -19.51 -13.76
C SER A 127 36.66 -20.57 -14.47
N SER A 128 37.51 -21.26 -13.71
CA SER A 128 38.32 -22.39 -14.21
C SER A 128 37.58 -23.73 -14.12
N ASN A 129 36.32 -23.72 -13.65
CA ASN A 129 35.51 -24.93 -13.57
C ASN A 129 34.96 -25.28 -14.97
N ALA A 130 35.44 -26.37 -15.55
CA ALA A 130 35.05 -26.84 -16.88
C ALA A 130 33.53 -27.09 -17.01
N GLU A 131 32.87 -27.53 -15.94
CA GLU A 131 31.42 -27.76 -15.91
C GLU A 131 30.60 -26.47 -15.88
N TRP A 132 31.22 -25.32 -15.62
CA TRP A 132 30.56 -24.01 -15.50
C TRP A 132 31.24 -22.97 -16.39
N THR A 133 31.56 -23.36 -17.62
CA THR A 133 32.20 -22.47 -18.60
C THR A 133 31.20 -21.41 -19.10
N PRO A 134 31.47 -20.11 -18.90
CA PRO A 134 30.56 -19.06 -19.32
C PRO A 134 30.79 -18.62 -20.77
N LYS A 135 29.71 -18.26 -21.46
CA LYS A 135 29.74 -17.57 -22.75
C LYS A 135 29.28 -16.12 -22.58
N VAL A 136 30.12 -15.18 -22.97
CA VAL A 136 29.75 -13.75 -22.99
C VAL A 136 29.25 -13.38 -24.38
N LEU A 137 28.05 -12.83 -24.46
CA LEU A 137 27.42 -12.35 -25.69
C LEU A 137 27.39 -10.82 -25.72
N ASP A 138 27.71 -10.25 -26.87
CA ASP A 138 27.78 -8.80 -27.07
C ASP A 138 26.38 -8.20 -27.29
N ALA A 139 25.85 -7.57 -26.26
CA ALA A 139 24.56 -6.87 -26.25
C ALA A 139 24.70 -5.41 -26.73
N THR A 140 25.38 -5.20 -27.86
CA THR A 140 25.53 -3.88 -28.49
C THR A 140 25.33 -3.93 -30.00
N PHE A 141 25.00 -2.80 -30.62
CA PHE A 141 24.77 -2.69 -32.06
C PHE A 141 25.31 -1.39 -32.65
N ALA A 142 25.51 -1.33 -33.97
CA ALA A 142 26.18 -0.21 -34.61
C ALA A 142 25.34 1.09 -34.50
N ALA A 143 25.98 2.19 -34.12
CA ALA A 143 25.33 3.51 -34.11
C ALA A 143 24.86 3.87 -35.53
N GLY A 144 23.68 4.50 -35.65
CA GLY A 144 23.11 4.88 -36.95
C GLY A 144 22.51 3.75 -37.80
N SER A 145 22.47 2.51 -37.30
CA SER A 145 21.89 1.35 -38.04
C SER A 145 20.35 1.30 -38.10
N GLY A 146 19.67 2.31 -37.55
CA GLY A 146 18.20 2.37 -37.49
C GLY A 146 17.58 1.32 -36.55
N ALA A 147 16.25 1.33 -36.47
CA ALA A 147 15.48 0.38 -35.68
C ALA A 147 15.74 -1.08 -36.09
N ARG A 148 15.99 -1.32 -37.37
CA ARG A 148 16.35 -2.64 -37.89
C ARG A 148 17.62 -3.19 -37.23
N GLY A 149 18.62 -2.35 -36.98
CA GLY A 149 19.84 -2.76 -36.29
C GLY A 149 19.63 -3.21 -34.84
N LEU A 150 18.65 -2.63 -34.14
CA LEU A 150 18.24 -3.09 -32.80
C LEU A 150 17.61 -4.48 -32.88
N VAL A 151 16.65 -4.67 -33.79
CA VAL A 151 15.95 -5.95 -33.99
C VAL A 151 16.93 -7.05 -34.43
N ASP A 152 17.82 -6.77 -35.38
CA ASP A 152 18.85 -7.71 -35.83
C ASP A 152 19.82 -8.09 -34.70
N ALA A 153 20.15 -7.14 -33.81
CA ALA A 153 20.97 -7.43 -32.64
C ALA A 153 20.28 -8.37 -31.65
N LEU A 154 18.97 -8.21 -31.44
CA LEU A 154 18.18 -9.12 -30.60
C LEU A 154 18.11 -10.54 -31.20
N TYR A 155 17.87 -10.66 -32.51
CA TYR A 155 17.92 -11.96 -33.19
C TYR A 155 19.31 -12.60 -33.09
N ARG A 156 20.37 -11.83 -33.32
CA ARG A 156 21.76 -12.30 -33.17
C ARG A 156 22.02 -12.83 -31.77
N LEU A 157 21.56 -12.14 -30.72
CA LEU A 157 21.71 -12.61 -29.33
C LEU A 157 20.97 -13.94 -29.10
N CYS A 158 19.77 -14.09 -29.65
CA CYS A 158 18.98 -15.32 -29.57
C CYS A 158 19.69 -16.50 -30.25
N GLU A 159 20.17 -16.31 -31.49
CA GLU A 159 20.92 -17.33 -32.23
C GLU A 159 22.22 -17.72 -31.52
N GLN A 160 23.00 -16.73 -31.07
CA GLN A 160 24.23 -16.98 -30.34
C GLN A 160 24.00 -17.70 -29.01
N ALA A 161 22.89 -17.44 -28.32
CA ALA A 161 22.52 -18.17 -27.12
C ALA A 161 22.23 -19.65 -27.41
N THR A 162 21.50 -19.95 -28.49
CA THR A 162 21.27 -21.33 -28.95
C THR A 162 22.58 -22.02 -29.35
N ASP A 163 23.47 -21.34 -30.07
CA ASP A 163 24.78 -21.88 -30.47
C ASP A 163 25.68 -22.16 -29.25
N ALA A 164 25.67 -21.25 -28.26
CA ALA A 164 26.41 -21.43 -27.01
C ALA A 164 25.98 -22.70 -26.27
N LEU A 165 24.69 -23.02 -26.26
CA LEU A 165 24.16 -24.21 -25.59
C LEU A 165 24.34 -25.49 -26.41
N SER A 166 24.02 -25.44 -27.71
CA SER A 166 23.97 -26.63 -28.56
C SER A 166 25.35 -27.07 -29.06
N ARG A 167 26.24 -26.12 -29.38
CA ARG A 167 27.57 -26.40 -29.97
C ARG A 167 28.67 -26.30 -28.93
N GLU A 168 28.65 -25.24 -28.14
CA GLU A 168 29.71 -24.96 -27.15
C GLU A 168 29.43 -25.60 -25.78
N LYS A 169 28.21 -26.08 -25.54
CA LYS A 169 27.75 -26.67 -24.26
C LYS A 169 28.02 -25.76 -23.06
N ALA A 170 27.86 -24.45 -23.22
CA ALA A 170 28.08 -23.45 -22.18
C ALA A 170 26.84 -23.32 -21.27
N PRO A 171 26.89 -23.77 -20.00
CA PRO A 171 25.72 -23.71 -19.09
C PRO A 171 25.49 -22.33 -18.48
N ILE A 172 26.35 -21.36 -18.77
CA ILE A 172 26.21 -19.96 -18.35
C ILE A 172 26.29 -19.06 -19.58
N ILE A 173 25.31 -18.17 -19.72
CA ILE A 173 25.31 -17.09 -20.71
C ILE A 173 25.31 -15.76 -19.97
N VAL A 174 26.22 -14.86 -20.35
CA VAL A 174 26.29 -13.47 -19.86
C VAL A 174 26.00 -12.53 -21.02
N LEU A 175 24.89 -11.79 -20.97
CA LEU A 175 24.61 -10.72 -21.92
C LEU A 175 25.30 -9.43 -21.43
N SER A 176 26.22 -8.87 -22.21
CA SER A 176 27.08 -7.75 -21.78
C SER A 176 27.00 -6.57 -22.73
N ASP A 177 26.72 -5.38 -22.19
CA ASP A 177 26.69 -4.11 -22.94
C ASP A 177 28.00 -3.29 -22.82
N LYS A 178 29.06 -3.87 -22.25
CA LYS A 178 30.32 -3.17 -21.96
C LYS A 178 31.02 -2.55 -23.18
N LEU A 179 30.74 -3.06 -24.38
CA LEU A 179 31.30 -2.53 -25.63
C LEU A 179 30.58 -1.26 -26.14
N ALA A 180 29.53 -0.80 -25.45
CA ALA A 180 28.81 0.41 -25.81
C ALA A 180 29.71 1.66 -25.66
N GLY A 181 29.60 2.57 -26.61
CA GLY A 181 30.44 3.77 -26.70
C GLY A 181 30.19 4.56 -27.98
N VAL A 182 31.16 5.37 -28.42
CA VAL A 182 30.99 6.33 -29.53
C VAL A 182 30.35 5.73 -30.79
N GLY A 183 30.76 4.52 -31.21
CA GLY A 183 30.26 3.87 -32.42
C GLY A 183 29.22 2.76 -32.19
N ARG A 184 28.82 2.50 -30.94
CA ARG A 184 27.98 1.35 -30.58
C ARG A 184 26.91 1.72 -29.56
N TYR A 185 25.66 1.48 -29.90
CA TYR A 185 24.53 1.61 -28.98
C TYR A 185 24.45 0.36 -28.09
N PRO A 186 24.16 0.51 -26.79
CA PRO A 186 23.77 -0.63 -25.97
C PRO A 186 22.39 -1.14 -26.42
N VAL A 187 22.23 -2.45 -26.51
CA VAL A 187 20.88 -3.04 -26.51
C VAL A 187 20.35 -2.89 -25.09
N PRO A 188 19.17 -2.28 -24.86
CA PRO A 188 18.60 -2.20 -23.52
C PRO A 188 18.54 -3.57 -22.86
N SER A 189 19.04 -3.67 -21.63
CA SER A 189 19.29 -4.97 -21.01
C SER A 189 18.00 -5.77 -20.81
N LEU A 190 16.89 -5.09 -20.55
CA LEU A 190 15.58 -5.72 -20.44
C LEU A 190 15.13 -6.40 -21.74
N LEU A 191 15.33 -5.74 -22.89
CA LEU A 191 15.01 -6.32 -24.19
C LEU A 191 15.93 -7.49 -24.51
N ALA A 192 17.23 -7.37 -24.20
CA ALA A 192 18.20 -8.43 -24.43
C ALA A 192 17.87 -9.69 -23.61
N ILE A 193 17.62 -9.54 -22.30
CA ILE A 193 17.23 -10.63 -21.42
C ILE A 193 15.89 -11.23 -21.84
N GLY A 194 14.87 -10.40 -22.06
CA GLY A 194 13.54 -10.86 -22.45
C GLY A 194 13.57 -11.64 -23.77
N ALA A 195 14.20 -11.12 -24.82
CA ALA A 195 14.30 -11.79 -26.11
C ALA A 195 15.01 -13.15 -26.00
N VAL A 196 16.16 -13.20 -25.33
CA VAL A 196 16.92 -14.45 -25.16
C VAL A 196 16.13 -15.43 -24.28
N HIS A 197 15.49 -14.97 -23.21
CA HIS A 197 14.68 -15.81 -22.34
C HIS A 197 13.51 -16.46 -23.10
N GLN A 198 12.73 -15.66 -23.82
CA GLN A 198 11.59 -16.14 -24.59
C GLN A 198 12.00 -17.04 -25.76
N HIS A 199 13.10 -16.71 -26.44
CA HIS A 199 13.68 -17.58 -27.46
C HIS A 199 14.06 -18.95 -26.90
N LEU A 200 14.77 -18.98 -25.78
CA LEU A 200 15.18 -20.24 -25.13
C LEU A 200 14.00 -21.03 -24.57
N LEU A 201 12.88 -20.38 -24.20
CA LEU A 201 11.64 -21.08 -23.86
C LEU A 201 11.04 -21.76 -25.10
N ARG A 202 10.91 -21.02 -26.21
CA ARG A 202 10.38 -21.55 -27.48
C ARG A 202 11.22 -22.68 -28.05
N THR A 203 12.54 -22.62 -27.92
CA THR A 203 13.44 -23.70 -28.34
C THR A 203 13.61 -24.81 -27.30
N GLN A 204 12.93 -24.73 -26.15
CA GLN A 204 13.01 -25.71 -25.04
C GLN A 204 14.41 -25.85 -24.42
N GLN A 205 15.22 -24.79 -24.49
CA GLN A 205 16.60 -24.76 -24.00
C GLN A 205 16.77 -24.00 -22.67
N ARG A 206 15.75 -23.26 -22.20
CA ARG A 206 15.87 -22.38 -21.02
C ARG A 206 16.26 -23.10 -19.73
N THR A 207 15.85 -24.34 -19.54
CA THR A 207 16.17 -25.16 -18.35
C THR A 207 17.64 -25.60 -18.33
N SER A 208 18.37 -25.49 -19.44
CA SER A 208 19.76 -25.94 -19.57
C SER A 208 20.79 -24.83 -19.29
N VAL A 209 20.40 -23.66 -18.82
CA VAL A 209 21.30 -22.49 -18.74
C VAL A 209 21.01 -21.56 -17.57
N ALA A 210 22.07 -20.92 -17.05
CA ALA A 210 21.99 -19.72 -16.23
C ALA A 210 22.21 -18.47 -17.09
N LEU A 211 21.29 -17.52 -17.04
CA LEU A 211 21.27 -16.31 -17.85
C LEU A 211 21.55 -15.07 -17.01
N PHE A 212 22.74 -14.48 -17.16
CA PHE A 212 23.17 -13.32 -16.40
C PHE A 212 23.17 -12.04 -17.25
N ALA A 213 22.90 -10.90 -16.62
CA ALA A 213 23.00 -9.58 -17.24
C ALA A 213 24.21 -8.80 -16.70
N GLU A 214 25.16 -8.41 -17.54
CA GLU A 214 26.18 -7.40 -17.24
C GLU A 214 25.75 -6.10 -17.95
N CYS A 215 25.02 -5.24 -17.23
CA CYS A 215 24.27 -4.13 -17.81
C CYS A 215 24.59 -2.77 -17.18
N GLY A 216 24.52 -1.72 -17.99
CA GLY A 216 24.77 -0.35 -17.60
C GLY A 216 23.51 0.44 -17.29
N ASP A 217 22.32 0.02 -17.72
CA ASP A 217 21.08 0.79 -17.62
C ASP A 217 20.27 0.58 -16.31
N ALA A 218 20.55 -0.50 -15.56
CA ALA A 218 19.90 -0.82 -14.29
C ALA A 218 20.49 -0.06 -13.09
N LYS A 219 19.65 0.70 -12.38
CA LYS A 219 20.06 1.57 -11.25
C LYS A 219 18.97 1.78 -10.18
N GLU A 220 17.71 1.49 -10.50
CA GLU A 220 16.58 1.57 -9.56
C GLU A 220 16.09 0.16 -9.21
N VAL A 221 15.45 0.00 -8.04
CA VAL A 221 14.89 -1.29 -7.59
C VAL A 221 14.01 -1.94 -8.67
N HIS A 222 13.20 -1.14 -9.36
CA HIS A 222 12.30 -1.62 -10.41
C HIS A 222 13.02 -2.21 -11.63
N ASP A 223 14.19 -1.67 -12.00
CA ASP A 223 15.02 -2.18 -13.10
C ASP A 223 15.46 -3.63 -12.80
N PHE A 224 15.88 -3.89 -11.55
CA PHE A 224 16.24 -5.24 -11.14
C PHE A 224 15.03 -6.18 -11.09
N CYS A 225 13.89 -5.69 -10.57
CA CYS A 225 12.67 -6.48 -10.47
C CYS A 225 12.14 -6.92 -11.85
N THR A 226 12.22 -6.05 -12.86
CA THR A 226 11.83 -6.37 -14.24
C THR A 226 12.83 -7.36 -14.86
N LEU A 227 14.14 -7.11 -14.79
CA LEU A 227 15.14 -8.05 -15.30
C LEU A 227 14.97 -9.48 -14.73
N LEU A 228 14.75 -9.59 -13.42
CA LEU A 228 14.50 -10.87 -12.76
C LEU A 228 13.15 -11.48 -13.21
N GLY A 229 12.08 -10.69 -13.21
CA GLY A 229 10.75 -11.13 -13.61
C GLY A 229 10.64 -11.56 -15.07
N PHE A 230 11.55 -11.09 -15.93
CA PHE A 230 11.67 -11.47 -17.35
C PHE A 230 12.81 -12.46 -17.64
N GLY A 231 13.39 -13.07 -16.60
CA GLY A 231 14.16 -14.32 -16.75
C GLY A 231 15.66 -14.22 -16.46
N ALA A 232 16.19 -13.08 -16.00
CA ALA A 232 17.56 -13.01 -15.52
C ALA A 232 17.76 -13.85 -14.25
N ASP A 233 18.89 -14.55 -14.18
CA ASP A 233 19.31 -15.34 -13.03
C ASP A 233 20.05 -14.50 -11.98
N ALA A 234 20.90 -13.57 -12.43
CA ALA A 234 21.48 -12.49 -11.62
C ALA A 234 21.97 -11.34 -12.52
N ILE A 235 22.23 -10.19 -11.90
CA ILE A 235 22.46 -8.91 -12.57
C ILE A 235 23.69 -8.24 -11.99
N ASN A 236 24.65 -7.88 -12.84
CA ASN A 236 25.75 -6.98 -12.52
C ASN A 236 25.47 -5.57 -13.09
N PRO A 237 25.08 -4.60 -12.26
CA PRO A 237 24.81 -3.23 -12.68
C PRO A 237 26.12 -2.42 -12.74
N HIS A 238 26.98 -2.70 -13.71
CA HIS A 238 28.36 -2.18 -13.72
C HIS A 238 28.43 -0.64 -13.69
N MET A 239 27.51 0.05 -14.36
CA MET A 239 27.49 1.53 -14.31
C MET A 239 26.95 2.10 -13.01
N ALA A 240 26.08 1.39 -12.29
CA ALA A 240 25.59 1.85 -10.99
C ALA A 240 26.73 1.83 -9.94
N GLU A 241 27.56 0.79 -9.96
CA GLU A 241 28.78 0.70 -9.15
C GLU A 241 29.75 1.86 -9.49
N VAL A 242 29.96 2.13 -10.78
CA VAL A 242 30.80 3.25 -11.20
C VAL A 242 30.23 4.62 -10.77
N ALA A 243 28.90 4.80 -10.83
CA ALA A 243 28.25 6.03 -10.39
C ALA A 243 28.39 6.26 -8.87
N LEU A 244 28.26 5.21 -8.06
CA LEU A 244 28.47 5.26 -6.61
C LEU A 244 29.91 5.61 -6.27
N ASN A 245 30.88 4.93 -6.92
CA ASN A 245 32.31 5.19 -6.72
C ASN A 245 32.65 6.63 -7.08
N LYS A 246 32.10 7.16 -8.19
CA LYS A 246 32.25 8.57 -8.56
C LYS A 246 31.75 9.51 -7.47
N MET A 247 30.54 9.30 -6.94
CA MET A 247 29.99 10.18 -5.90
C MET A 247 30.81 10.10 -4.60
N ASN A 248 31.35 8.92 -4.28
CA ASN A 248 32.19 8.73 -3.10
C ASN A 248 33.55 9.40 -3.27
N ASP A 249 34.22 9.20 -4.40
CA ASP A 249 35.51 9.80 -4.74
C ASP A 249 35.43 11.35 -4.84
N GLU A 250 34.26 11.89 -5.18
CA GLU A 250 33.98 13.34 -5.17
C GLU A 250 33.65 13.89 -3.77
N GLY A 251 33.56 13.03 -2.75
CA GLY A 251 33.27 13.41 -1.37
C GLY A 251 31.80 13.73 -1.08
N LEU A 252 30.88 13.46 -2.03
CA LEU A 252 29.45 13.75 -1.86
C LEU A 252 28.84 12.91 -0.74
N LEU A 253 29.17 11.62 -0.68
CA LEU A 253 28.65 10.72 0.36
C LEU A 253 29.10 11.17 1.75
N HIS A 254 30.40 11.46 1.92
CA HIS A 254 30.94 12.00 3.18
C HIS A 254 30.26 13.33 3.57
N ALA A 255 30.04 14.24 2.61
CA ALA A 255 29.39 15.52 2.88
C ALA A 255 27.98 15.36 3.50
N HIS A 256 27.23 14.34 3.06
CA HIS A 256 25.88 14.03 3.52
C HIS A 256 25.84 13.17 4.78
N SER A 257 26.64 12.10 4.85
CA SER A 257 26.58 11.11 5.96
C SER A 257 27.47 11.46 7.14
N LYS A 258 28.53 12.27 6.91
CA LYS A 258 29.66 12.46 7.84
C LYS A 258 30.40 11.16 8.19
N LEU A 259 30.30 10.15 7.31
CA LEU A 259 30.97 8.86 7.44
C LEU A 259 31.98 8.69 6.31
N ASP A 260 33.16 8.17 6.63
CA ASP A 260 34.12 7.69 5.64
C ASP A 260 33.81 6.23 5.31
N MET A 261 33.61 5.94 4.03
CA MET A 261 33.27 4.61 3.54
C MET A 261 34.13 4.27 2.32
N THR A 262 34.56 3.04 2.22
CA THR A 262 35.20 2.50 1.02
C THR A 262 34.16 2.28 -0.09
N ASN A 263 34.62 2.22 -1.34
CA ASN A 263 33.75 1.96 -2.49
C ASN A 263 33.01 0.61 -2.38
N ASP A 264 33.66 -0.42 -1.82
CA ASP A 264 33.05 -1.73 -1.59
C ASP A 264 31.92 -1.64 -0.54
N GLU A 265 32.14 -0.94 0.58
CA GLU A 265 31.10 -0.74 1.61
C GLU A 265 29.89 0.05 1.07
N VAL A 266 30.12 1.04 0.20
CA VAL A 266 29.05 1.81 -0.44
C VAL A 266 28.22 0.91 -1.36
N PHE A 267 28.88 0.08 -2.18
CA PHE A 267 28.19 -0.85 -3.07
C PHE A 267 27.44 -1.93 -2.29
N ASP A 268 28.00 -2.46 -1.19
CA ASP A 268 27.34 -3.45 -0.34
C ASP A 268 26.06 -2.90 0.30
N LYS A 269 26.07 -1.65 0.77
CA LYS A 269 24.86 -1.00 1.25
C LYS A 269 23.84 -0.78 0.13
N TYR A 270 24.27 -0.33 -1.04
CA TYR A 270 23.38 -0.20 -2.20
C TYR A 270 22.77 -1.57 -2.58
N ARG A 271 23.58 -2.63 -2.61
CA ARG A 271 23.17 -4.01 -2.87
C ARG A 271 22.11 -4.47 -1.86
N ALA A 272 22.35 -4.24 -0.57
CA ALA A 272 21.38 -4.57 0.48
C ALA A 272 20.08 -3.75 0.37
N ALA A 273 20.16 -2.48 -0.02
CA ALA A 273 18.99 -1.64 -0.26
C ALA A 273 18.13 -2.17 -1.42
N VAL A 274 18.76 -2.52 -2.53
CA VAL A 274 18.10 -3.12 -3.70
C VAL A 274 17.51 -4.47 -3.34
N GLY A 275 18.23 -5.32 -2.59
CA GLY A 275 17.71 -6.61 -2.11
C GLY A 275 16.42 -6.46 -1.30
N LYS A 276 16.40 -5.54 -0.32
CA LYS A 276 15.17 -5.21 0.42
C LYS A 276 14.06 -4.67 -0.48
N GLY A 277 14.42 -3.88 -1.49
CA GLY A 277 13.49 -3.40 -2.51
C GLY A 277 12.87 -4.53 -3.33
N ILE A 278 13.67 -5.53 -3.74
CA ILE A 278 13.20 -6.71 -4.49
C ILE A 278 12.24 -7.53 -3.62
N LEU A 279 12.61 -7.81 -2.36
CA LEU A 279 11.72 -8.48 -1.40
C LEU A 279 10.40 -7.74 -1.27
N LYS A 280 10.45 -6.41 -1.16
CA LYS A 280 9.26 -5.56 -1.08
C LYS A 280 8.39 -5.64 -2.33
N VAL A 281 8.95 -5.69 -3.54
CA VAL A 281 8.17 -5.82 -4.78
C VAL A 281 7.55 -7.22 -4.90
N MET A 282 8.30 -8.28 -4.57
CA MET A 282 7.78 -9.66 -4.54
C MET A 282 6.62 -9.80 -3.56
N SER A 283 6.74 -9.19 -2.38
CA SER A 283 5.75 -9.31 -1.32
C SER A 283 4.42 -8.65 -1.66
N LYS A 284 4.38 -7.69 -2.61
CA LYS A 284 3.14 -7.06 -3.10
C LYS A 284 2.15 -8.08 -3.66
N MET A 285 2.66 -9.14 -4.29
CA MET A 285 1.84 -10.24 -4.85
C MET A 285 1.77 -11.44 -3.90
N GLY A 286 2.35 -11.34 -2.70
CA GLY A 286 2.45 -12.46 -1.75
C GLY A 286 3.48 -13.53 -2.16
N ILE A 287 4.49 -13.18 -2.96
CA ILE A 287 5.54 -14.12 -3.38
C ILE A 287 6.69 -14.10 -2.38
N SER A 288 7.02 -15.25 -1.80
CA SER A 288 8.07 -15.35 -0.77
C SER A 288 9.48 -15.60 -1.34
N THR A 289 9.62 -16.34 -2.45
CA THR A 289 10.94 -16.77 -2.95
C THR A 289 11.26 -16.19 -4.33
N LEU A 290 12.51 -15.77 -4.52
CA LEU A 290 12.98 -15.26 -5.81
C LEU A 290 12.88 -16.34 -6.90
N GLN A 291 13.05 -17.61 -6.54
CA GLN A 291 12.91 -18.73 -7.47
C GLN A 291 11.54 -18.75 -8.16
N SER A 292 10.46 -18.45 -7.43
CA SER A 292 9.11 -18.37 -8.00
C SER A 292 8.84 -17.07 -8.73
N TYR A 293 9.49 -15.97 -8.34
CA TYR A 293 9.32 -14.66 -8.97
C TYR A 293 10.00 -14.56 -10.34
N LYS A 294 11.12 -15.27 -10.54
CA LYS A 294 11.90 -15.22 -11.78
C LYS A 294 11.12 -15.78 -12.97
N GLY A 295 11.04 -15.01 -14.05
CA GLY A 295 10.26 -15.39 -15.23
C GLY A 295 8.74 -15.38 -15.02
N ALA A 296 8.23 -14.98 -13.84
CA ALA A 296 6.79 -14.97 -13.56
C ALA A 296 6.03 -13.84 -14.28
N GLN A 297 6.75 -12.83 -14.78
CA GLN A 297 6.18 -11.67 -15.48
C GLN A 297 5.03 -11.00 -14.71
N VAL A 298 5.22 -10.75 -13.41
CA VAL A 298 4.25 -10.06 -12.54
C VAL A 298 4.22 -8.54 -12.77
N PHE A 299 4.06 -8.17 -14.03
CA PHE A 299 4.03 -6.82 -14.54
C PHE A 299 2.93 -6.67 -15.60
N GLU A 300 2.48 -5.44 -15.79
CA GLU A 300 1.72 -5.05 -16.98
C GLU A 300 2.51 -4.02 -17.78
N ALA A 301 2.56 -4.20 -19.10
CA ALA A 301 3.11 -3.21 -20.00
C ALA A 301 2.06 -2.15 -20.34
N VAL A 302 2.43 -0.88 -20.22
CA VAL A 302 1.56 0.25 -20.56
C VAL A 302 2.21 1.01 -21.70
N GLY A 303 1.71 0.81 -22.92
CA GLY A 303 2.18 1.55 -24.08
C GLY A 303 3.25 0.86 -24.92
N LEU A 304 3.42 -0.46 -24.84
CA LEU A 304 4.35 -1.22 -25.70
C LEU A 304 3.57 -1.97 -26.79
N GLY A 305 4.08 -1.92 -28.03
CA GLY A 305 3.50 -2.63 -29.16
C GLY A 305 3.65 -4.15 -29.09
N ASP A 306 2.74 -4.85 -29.78
CA ASP A 306 2.71 -6.31 -29.84
C ASP A 306 3.97 -6.93 -30.45
N ASP A 307 4.67 -6.19 -31.32
CA ASP A 307 5.94 -6.60 -31.92
C ASP A 307 7.03 -6.79 -30.86
N ILE A 308 7.12 -5.87 -29.89
CA ILE A 308 8.05 -5.96 -28.76
C ILE A 308 7.59 -7.01 -27.76
N ILE A 309 6.29 -7.03 -27.41
CA ILE A 309 5.75 -8.01 -26.45
C ILE A 309 5.97 -9.44 -26.96
N SER A 310 5.63 -9.72 -28.22
CA SER A 310 5.79 -11.06 -28.79
C SER A 310 7.25 -11.52 -28.86
N MET A 311 8.17 -10.60 -29.16
CA MET A 311 9.60 -10.95 -29.26
C MET A 311 10.24 -11.15 -27.88
N CYS A 312 9.97 -10.25 -26.93
CA CYS A 312 10.74 -10.11 -25.70
C CYS A 312 9.98 -10.52 -24.43
N PHE A 313 8.65 -10.45 -24.40
CA PHE A 313 7.85 -10.49 -23.15
C PHE A 313 6.54 -11.29 -23.32
N GLU A 314 6.57 -12.34 -24.14
CA GLU A 314 5.41 -13.16 -24.48
C GLU A 314 4.67 -13.62 -23.22
N GLY A 315 3.34 -13.38 -23.17
CA GLY A 315 2.49 -13.62 -22.00
C GLY A 315 2.24 -12.41 -21.10
N THR A 316 2.92 -11.28 -21.31
CA THR A 316 2.66 -10.03 -20.59
C THR A 316 1.49 -9.25 -21.21
N ASN A 317 0.57 -8.77 -20.38
CA ASN A 317 -0.53 -7.93 -20.85
C ASN A 317 -0.02 -6.55 -21.33
N SER A 318 -0.48 -6.10 -22.51
CA SER A 318 -0.25 -4.76 -23.06
C SER A 318 -1.51 -4.23 -23.75
N ARG A 319 -2.54 -3.91 -22.95
CA ARG A 319 -3.93 -3.72 -23.43
C ARG A 319 -4.11 -2.60 -24.45
N ILE A 320 -3.29 -1.56 -24.37
CA ILE A 320 -3.39 -0.37 -25.21
C ILE A 320 -2.35 -0.34 -26.33
N GLN A 321 -1.49 -1.35 -26.44
CA GLN A 321 -0.37 -1.41 -27.38
C GLN A 321 0.47 -0.11 -27.34
N GLY A 322 1.14 0.31 -28.43
CA GLY A 322 1.79 1.63 -28.49
C GLY A 322 3.18 1.64 -29.12
N THR A 323 4.18 2.10 -28.36
CA THR A 323 5.58 2.27 -28.73
C THR A 323 6.11 1.01 -29.43
N ASP A 324 6.66 1.19 -30.62
CA ASP A 324 7.29 0.16 -31.45
C ASP A 324 8.84 0.23 -31.36
N PHE A 325 9.53 -0.68 -32.06
CA PHE A 325 11.01 -0.66 -32.12
C PHE A 325 11.61 0.64 -32.72
N GLU A 326 10.88 1.37 -33.56
CA GLU A 326 11.34 2.65 -34.10
C GLU A 326 11.37 3.74 -33.04
N ALA A 327 10.31 3.82 -32.23
CA ALA A 327 10.23 4.75 -31.13
C ALA A 327 11.27 4.41 -30.04
N LEU A 328 11.49 3.13 -29.71
CA LEU A 328 12.56 2.74 -28.79
C LEU A 328 13.96 3.04 -29.33
N TYR A 329 14.21 2.80 -30.62
CA TYR A 329 15.48 3.18 -31.25
C TYR A 329 15.74 4.69 -31.14
N THR A 330 14.71 5.51 -31.35
CA THR A 330 14.78 6.97 -31.20
C THR A 330 15.16 7.38 -29.77
N ASP A 331 14.61 6.71 -28.76
CA ASP A 331 14.99 6.98 -27.36
C ASP A 331 16.44 6.58 -27.07
N ILE A 332 16.87 5.40 -27.55
CA ILE A 332 18.26 4.92 -27.44
C ILE A 332 19.23 5.90 -28.10
N SER A 333 18.91 6.39 -29.31
CA SER A 333 19.76 7.35 -30.02
C SER A 333 19.85 8.67 -29.27
N ARG A 334 18.76 9.17 -28.68
CA ARG A 334 18.75 10.40 -27.86
C ARG A 334 19.55 10.25 -26.56
N PHE A 335 19.54 9.09 -25.91
CA PHE A 335 20.43 8.83 -24.78
C PHE A 335 21.90 8.83 -25.21
N HIS A 336 22.20 8.18 -26.34
CA HIS A 336 23.55 8.15 -26.89
C HIS A 336 24.06 9.54 -27.28
N GLU A 337 23.26 10.33 -27.99
CA GLU A 337 23.57 11.72 -28.37
C GLU A 337 23.82 12.62 -27.16
N ALA A 338 23.12 12.40 -26.04
CA ALA A 338 23.37 13.11 -24.80
C ALA A 338 24.75 12.79 -24.18
N GLY A 339 25.28 11.59 -24.40
CA GLY A 339 26.65 11.20 -24.01
C GLY A 339 27.72 11.57 -25.06
N PHE A 340 27.36 11.52 -26.35
CA PHE A 340 28.26 11.68 -27.48
C PHE A 340 27.71 12.69 -28.51
N PRO A 341 27.60 13.98 -28.15
CA PRO A 341 27.03 14.99 -29.04
C PRO A 341 27.89 15.19 -30.30
N LEU A 342 27.26 15.14 -31.48
CA LEU A 342 27.93 15.21 -32.79
C LEU A 342 28.58 16.57 -33.09
N HIS A 343 28.09 17.66 -32.48
CA HIS A 343 28.46 19.04 -32.84
C HIS A 343 28.97 19.88 -31.65
N SER A 344 29.43 19.24 -30.57
CA SER A 344 29.94 19.96 -29.40
C SER A 344 31.26 19.37 -28.89
N ASN A 345 32.26 20.24 -28.72
CA ASN A 345 33.51 19.91 -28.03
C ASN A 345 33.38 20.07 -26.50
N MET A 346 32.24 20.54 -25.98
CA MET A 346 32.00 20.64 -24.55
C MET A 346 31.66 19.28 -23.97
N LEU A 347 32.21 18.99 -22.79
CA LEU A 347 31.95 17.77 -22.06
C LEU A 347 30.51 17.77 -21.53
N PRO A 348 29.73 16.71 -21.74
CA PRO A 348 28.34 16.69 -21.29
C PRO A 348 28.28 16.58 -19.77
N LEU A 349 27.40 17.39 -19.16
CA LEU A 349 26.99 17.23 -17.77
C LEU A 349 25.96 16.11 -17.68
N ILE A 350 25.85 15.50 -16.50
CA ILE A 350 24.78 14.54 -16.22
C ILE A 350 23.44 15.29 -16.25
N ARG A 351 22.48 14.77 -16.99
CA ARG A 351 21.17 15.42 -17.16
C ARG A 351 20.34 15.39 -15.88
N ASN A 352 19.44 16.36 -15.75
CA ASN A 352 18.38 16.36 -14.75
C ASN A 352 17.04 16.64 -15.44
N PRO A 353 16.32 15.59 -15.87
CA PRO A 353 15.07 15.74 -16.58
C PRO A 353 13.89 16.06 -15.67
N GLY A 354 14.05 16.19 -14.35
CA GLY A 354 12.96 16.53 -13.43
C GLY A 354 11.91 15.41 -13.35
N SER A 355 12.31 14.13 -13.34
CA SER A 355 11.36 13.00 -13.32
C SER A 355 10.65 12.86 -11.97
N TYR A 356 11.29 13.24 -10.87
CA TYR A 356 10.75 13.09 -9.51
C TYR A 356 10.20 14.41 -8.98
N HIS A 357 10.87 15.51 -9.29
CA HIS A 357 10.45 16.87 -8.92
C HIS A 357 10.41 17.77 -10.16
N PHE A 358 9.36 18.58 -10.23
CA PHE A 358 9.21 19.60 -11.26
C PHE A 358 10.44 20.51 -11.33
N ARG A 359 10.90 20.78 -12.56
CA ARG A 359 11.91 21.78 -12.90
C ARG A 359 11.46 22.60 -14.11
N ASN A 360 12.10 23.74 -14.32
CA ASN A 360 11.92 24.50 -15.56
C ASN A 360 12.61 23.76 -16.72
N ASP A 361 11.99 23.77 -17.89
CA ASP A 361 12.51 23.17 -19.13
C ASP A 361 12.83 21.67 -19.02
N SER A 362 12.01 20.94 -18.27
CA SER A 362 12.20 19.52 -17.94
C SER A 362 11.00 18.64 -18.36
N GLU A 363 10.95 17.39 -17.89
CA GLU A 363 9.74 16.56 -17.95
C GLU A 363 8.54 17.33 -17.39
N VAL A 364 7.40 17.19 -18.06
CA VAL A 364 6.18 17.86 -17.63
C VAL A 364 5.61 17.20 -16.37
N HIS A 365 4.95 18.00 -15.54
CA HIS A 365 4.19 17.51 -14.40
C HIS A 365 2.78 18.05 -14.45
N TYR A 366 1.81 17.21 -14.10
CA TYR A 366 0.41 17.61 -14.05
C TYR A 366 0.13 18.67 -12.98
N ASN A 367 0.97 18.75 -11.94
CA ASN A 367 0.99 19.88 -11.01
C ASN A 367 2.14 20.82 -11.39
N SER A 368 1.81 21.96 -11.99
CA SER A 368 2.77 23.02 -12.34
C SER A 368 2.62 24.21 -11.39
N PRO A 369 3.67 25.02 -11.17
CA PRO A 369 3.51 26.25 -10.38
C PRO A 369 2.39 27.16 -10.91
N LYS A 370 2.17 27.18 -12.23
CA LYS A 370 1.13 27.99 -12.87
C LYS A 370 -0.28 27.54 -12.47
N ASN A 371 -0.60 26.24 -12.62
CA ASN A 371 -1.93 25.76 -12.23
C ASN A 371 -2.16 25.78 -10.72
N ILE A 372 -1.13 25.57 -9.91
CA ILE A 372 -1.22 25.67 -8.45
C ILE A 372 -1.64 27.09 -8.04
N VAL A 373 -0.96 28.11 -8.57
CA VAL A 373 -1.27 29.52 -8.25
C VAL A 373 -2.67 29.90 -8.76
N ALA A 374 -3.02 29.51 -9.98
CA ALA A 374 -4.35 29.78 -10.56
C ALA A 374 -5.47 29.17 -9.71
N LEU A 375 -5.33 27.90 -9.29
CA LEU A 375 -6.30 27.23 -8.43
C LEU A 375 -6.40 27.88 -7.04
N GLN A 376 -5.27 28.23 -6.42
CA GLN A 376 -5.28 28.92 -5.13
C GLN A 376 -5.98 30.27 -5.20
N ARG A 377 -5.74 31.03 -6.27
CA ARG A 377 -6.42 32.31 -6.51
C ARG A 377 -7.92 32.11 -6.74
N ALA A 378 -8.30 31.17 -7.59
CA ALA A 378 -9.69 30.81 -7.85
C ALA A 378 -10.44 30.47 -6.55
N ALA A 379 -9.86 29.59 -5.73
CA ALA A 379 -10.45 29.14 -4.47
C ALA A 379 -10.57 30.26 -3.42
N ARG A 380 -9.53 31.09 -3.26
CA ARG A 380 -9.49 32.16 -2.24
C ARG A 380 -10.35 33.37 -2.60
N GLU A 381 -10.34 33.77 -3.88
CA GLU A 381 -11.03 34.97 -4.36
C GLU A 381 -12.42 34.64 -4.94
N ASN A 382 -12.81 33.37 -4.99
CA ASN A 382 -14.00 32.87 -5.68
C ASN A 382 -14.06 33.34 -7.16
N SER A 383 -12.89 33.38 -7.82
CA SER A 383 -12.69 33.98 -9.14
C SER A 383 -12.83 32.94 -10.26
N ARG A 384 -13.90 33.06 -11.05
CA ARG A 384 -14.13 32.22 -12.24
C ARG A 384 -13.09 32.44 -13.33
N GLU A 385 -12.54 33.65 -13.42
CA GLU A 385 -11.45 33.96 -14.36
C GLU A 385 -10.17 33.20 -14.00
N ALA A 386 -9.79 33.18 -12.72
CA ALA A 386 -8.64 32.39 -12.27
C ALA A 386 -8.90 30.87 -12.42
N TYR A 387 -10.15 30.44 -12.24
CA TYR A 387 -10.55 29.04 -12.49
C TYR A 387 -10.42 28.68 -13.98
N ALA A 388 -10.84 29.56 -14.89
CA ALA A 388 -10.65 29.36 -16.33
C ALA A 388 -9.17 29.23 -16.72
N GLN A 389 -8.30 30.07 -16.14
CA GLN A 389 -6.84 29.95 -16.30
C GLN A 389 -6.30 28.62 -15.78
N TYR A 390 -6.82 28.16 -14.63
CA TYR A 390 -6.48 26.86 -14.05
C TYR A 390 -6.88 25.70 -14.98
N VAL A 391 -8.11 25.71 -15.49
CA VAL A 391 -8.65 24.70 -16.40
C VAL A 391 -7.85 24.65 -17.70
N GLU A 392 -7.55 25.80 -18.30
CA GLU A 392 -6.77 25.88 -19.55
C GLU A 392 -5.37 25.26 -19.41
N GLU A 393 -4.60 25.67 -18.39
CA GLU A 393 -3.27 25.12 -18.11
C GLU A 393 -3.33 23.63 -17.79
N THR A 394 -4.31 23.21 -16.97
CA THR A 394 -4.43 21.82 -16.52
C THR A 394 -4.83 20.90 -17.66
N ASN A 395 -5.75 21.31 -18.54
CA ASN A 395 -6.16 20.50 -19.68
C ASN A 395 -5.03 20.35 -20.72
N LYS A 396 -4.25 21.41 -20.98
CA LYS A 396 -3.04 21.32 -21.83
C LYS A 396 -2.00 20.34 -21.28
N LEU A 397 -1.82 20.31 -19.96
CA LEU A 397 -0.94 19.33 -19.33
C LEU A 397 -1.54 17.91 -19.38
N CYS A 398 -2.85 17.78 -19.23
CA CYS A 398 -3.54 16.49 -19.27
C CYS A 398 -3.28 15.74 -20.58
N GLU A 399 -3.32 16.44 -21.72
CA GLU A 399 -3.00 15.91 -23.06
C GLU A 399 -1.62 15.25 -23.16
N ARG A 400 -0.66 15.67 -22.32
CA ARG A 400 0.73 15.20 -22.35
C ARG A 400 1.06 14.20 -21.23
N VAL A 401 0.21 14.10 -20.21
CA VAL A 401 0.50 13.32 -19.00
C VAL A 401 -0.37 12.07 -18.87
N ASN A 402 -1.65 12.13 -19.22
CA ASN A 402 -2.63 11.09 -18.89
C ASN A 402 -3.33 10.51 -20.13
N LEU A 403 -3.81 9.26 -20.04
CA LEU A 403 -4.56 8.62 -21.12
C LEU A 403 -5.85 9.37 -21.44
N ARG A 404 -6.58 9.85 -20.43
CA ARG A 404 -7.77 10.69 -20.64
C ARG A 404 -7.48 11.97 -21.42
N GLY A 405 -6.24 12.46 -21.44
CA GLY A 405 -5.83 13.61 -22.24
C GLY A 405 -5.84 13.34 -23.74
N LEU A 406 -5.73 12.07 -24.15
CA LEU A 406 -5.81 11.64 -25.55
C LEU A 406 -7.24 11.50 -26.07
N LEU A 407 -8.24 11.70 -25.20
CA LEU A 407 -9.65 11.58 -25.54
C LEU A 407 -10.26 12.96 -25.81
N ASP A 408 -11.29 13.00 -26.62
CA ASP A 408 -12.13 14.17 -26.88
C ASP A 408 -13.60 13.73 -26.89
N PHE A 409 -14.50 14.70 -26.82
CA PHE A 409 -15.94 14.47 -26.70
C PHE A 409 -16.63 14.58 -28.06
N LYS A 410 -17.73 13.83 -28.21
CA LYS A 410 -18.68 13.98 -29.32
C LYS A 410 -19.80 14.93 -28.88
N PHE A 411 -19.55 16.23 -29.02
CA PHE A 411 -20.54 17.26 -28.69
C PHE A 411 -21.68 17.32 -29.70
N VAL A 412 -22.86 17.70 -29.22
CA VAL A 412 -24.02 18.02 -30.06
C VAL A 412 -23.90 19.43 -30.63
N SER A 413 -24.75 19.77 -31.60
CA SER A 413 -24.82 21.15 -32.11
C SER A 413 -25.38 22.12 -31.07
N GLU A 414 -25.11 23.43 -31.20
CA GLU A 414 -25.62 24.44 -30.26
C GLU A 414 -27.15 24.44 -30.14
N ASP A 415 -27.86 24.14 -31.24
CA ASP A 415 -29.33 24.06 -31.29
C ASP A 415 -29.90 22.87 -30.51
N GLU A 416 -29.10 21.82 -30.27
CA GLU A 416 -29.48 20.61 -29.54
C GLU A 416 -29.13 20.68 -28.04
N MET A 417 -28.41 21.73 -27.61
CA MET A 417 -28.02 21.89 -26.21
C MET A 417 -29.25 22.21 -25.33
N PRO A 418 -29.43 21.53 -24.18
CA PRO A 418 -30.45 21.88 -23.21
C PRO A 418 -30.27 23.32 -22.68
N LYS A 419 -31.39 23.93 -22.29
CA LYS A 419 -31.37 25.24 -21.62
C LYS A 419 -30.82 25.11 -20.20
N LEU A 420 -30.15 26.15 -19.72
CA LEU A 420 -29.53 26.15 -18.39
C LEU A 420 -30.54 25.91 -17.26
N GLU A 421 -31.78 26.38 -17.40
CA GLU A 421 -32.82 26.22 -16.38
C GLU A 421 -33.34 24.78 -16.27
N GLU A 422 -33.08 23.94 -17.28
CA GLU A 422 -33.48 22.52 -17.32
C GLU A 422 -32.39 21.58 -16.79
N MET A 423 -31.20 22.12 -16.49
CA MET A 423 -30.05 21.35 -16.06
C MET A 423 -30.18 20.90 -14.59
N GLU A 424 -29.61 19.74 -14.27
CA GLU A 424 -29.37 19.33 -12.89
C GLU A 424 -28.65 20.43 -12.12
N SER A 425 -29.12 20.72 -10.90
CA SER A 425 -28.60 21.86 -10.14
C SER A 425 -27.13 21.62 -9.75
N ILE A 426 -26.33 22.69 -9.69
CA ILE A 426 -24.93 22.59 -9.25
C ILE A 426 -24.84 21.98 -7.84
N ALA A 427 -25.79 22.31 -6.96
CA ALA A 427 -25.87 21.77 -5.61
C ALA A 427 -26.10 20.24 -5.58
N ASP A 428 -26.75 19.67 -6.59
CA ASP A 428 -26.92 18.22 -6.72
C ASP A 428 -25.69 17.54 -7.32
N ILE A 429 -25.03 18.17 -8.30
CA ILE A 429 -23.79 17.66 -8.89
C ILE A 429 -22.70 17.53 -7.82
N VAL A 430 -22.52 18.53 -6.95
CA VAL A 430 -21.45 18.53 -5.93
C VAL A 430 -21.61 17.41 -4.90
N LYS A 431 -22.82 16.87 -4.67
CA LYS A 431 -23.03 15.73 -3.76
C LYS A 431 -22.30 14.46 -4.20
N ARG A 432 -21.88 14.39 -5.47
CA ARG A 432 -21.08 13.28 -6.03
C ARG A 432 -19.59 13.45 -5.79
N PHE A 433 -19.16 14.58 -5.24
CA PHE A 433 -17.77 14.87 -4.98
C PHE A 433 -17.40 14.48 -3.55
N ASN A 434 -16.31 13.74 -3.43
CA ASN A 434 -15.76 13.29 -2.17
C ASN A 434 -14.32 13.77 -2.03
N THR A 435 -13.89 14.19 -0.83
CA THR A 435 -12.45 14.40 -0.60
C THR A 435 -11.77 13.08 -0.29
N GLY A 436 -10.63 12.83 -0.93
CA GLY A 436 -9.90 11.57 -0.81
C GLY A 436 -9.44 11.26 0.62
N ALA A 437 -9.23 9.97 0.88
CA ALA A 437 -8.80 9.43 2.17
C ALA A 437 -7.38 9.90 2.54
N MET A 438 -7.27 10.88 3.43
CA MET A 438 -5.98 11.45 3.86
C MET A 438 -5.89 11.46 5.38
N SER A 439 -5.04 10.59 5.94
CA SER A 439 -5.02 10.33 7.38
C SER A 439 -4.65 11.57 8.21
N LEU A 440 -5.37 11.79 9.31
CA LEU A 440 -4.88 12.60 10.43
C LEU A 440 -3.50 12.07 10.88
N GLY A 441 -2.51 12.95 10.90
CA GLY A 441 -1.09 12.62 11.09
C GLY A 441 -0.26 12.81 9.82
N SER A 442 -0.77 12.38 8.66
CA SER A 442 -0.17 12.73 7.37
C SER A 442 -0.41 14.21 7.07
N ILE A 443 -1.66 14.64 7.18
CA ILE A 443 -2.07 16.05 7.15
C ILE A 443 -2.32 16.57 8.56
N SER A 444 -2.22 17.89 8.72
CA SER A 444 -2.49 18.58 9.99
C SER A 444 -3.97 18.47 10.36
N GLN A 445 -4.26 18.65 11.65
CA GLN A 445 -5.63 18.68 12.16
C GLN A 445 -6.45 19.78 11.47
N GLU A 446 -5.86 20.95 11.29
CA GLU A 446 -6.49 22.11 10.66
C GLU A 446 -6.92 21.80 9.22
N THR A 447 -6.04 21.17 8.44
CA THR A 447 -6.37 20.74 7.06
C THR A 447 -7.49 19.71 7.08
N HIS A 448 -7.40 18.71 7.96
CA HIS A 448 -8.35 17.61 8.00
C HIS A 448 -9.75 18.07 8.42
N GLU A 449 -9.86 18.97 9.40
CA GLU A 449 -11.14 19.54 9.84
C GLU A 449 -11.71 20.48 8.78
N ALA A 450 -10.88 21.28 8.10
CA ALA A 450 -11.34 22.19 7.05
C ALA A 450 -11.99 21.42 5.87
N LEU A 451 -11.41 20.28 5.48
CA LEU A 451 -12.01 19.40 4.46
C LEU A 451 -13.36 18.84 4.91
N ALA A 452 -13.47 18.40 6.16
CA ALA A 452 -14.72 17.86 6.68
C ALA A 452 -15.83 18.92 6.74
N ILE A 453 -15.53 20.12 7.24
CA ILE A 453 -16.48 21.24 7.27
C ILE A 453 -16.94 21.59 5.84
N ALA A 454 -16.01 21.70 4.89
CA ALA A 454 -16.33 22.03 3.51
C ALA A 454 -17.28 21.00 2.88
N MET A 455 -16.95 19.71 2.96
CA MET A 455 -17.75 18.67 2.31
C MET A 455 -19.13 18.50 2.97
N ASN A 456 -19.21 18.58 4.30
CA ASN A 456 -20.50 18.54 4.99
C ASN A 456 -21.39 19.74 4.64
N THR A 457 -20.79 20.92 4.39
CA THR A 457 -21.53 22.10 3.93
C THR A 457 -22.11 21.90 2.54
N LEU A 458 -21.38 21.20 1.67
CA LEU A 458 -21.78 20.92 0.29
C LEU A 458 -22.77 19.75 0.16
N GLY A 459 -22.94 18.93 1.21
CA GLY A 459 -23.65 17.64 1.11
C GLY A 459 -22.86 16.54 0.37
N GLY A 460 -21.58 16.78 0.07
CA GLY A 460 -20.65 15.73 -0.35
C GLY A 460 -20.00 15.05 0.87
N ARG A 461 -18.94 14.25 0.67
CA ARG A 461 -18.36 13.47 1.77
C ARG A 461 -16.86 13.65 1.92
N SER A 462 -16.40 13.79 3.17
CA SER A 462 -14.97 13.71 3.51
C SER A 462 -14.61 12.37 4.12
N ASN A 463 -13.33 12.00 4.05
CA ASN A 463 -12.83 10.70 4.46
C ASN A 463 -11.70 10.83 5.47
N THR A 464 -11.75 10.07 6.56
CA THR A 464 -10.75 10.12 7.65
C THR A 464 -9.34 9.70 7.24
N GLY A 465 -9.23 8.92 6.17
CA GLY A 465 -8.06 8.07 5.95
C GLY A 465 -7.79 7.13 7.13
N GLU A 466 -6.58 6.59 7.17
CA GLU A 466 -6.17 5.51 8.08
C GLU A 466 -5.78 5.99 9.48
N GLY A 467 -6.12 7.23 9.85
CA GLY A 467 -5.53 7.91 11.02
C GLY A 467 -6.34 7.84 12.31
N GLY A 468 -7.54 7.25 12.28
CA GLY A 468 -8.57 7.47 13.29
C GLY A 468 -9.22 8.85 13.17
N GLU A 469 -10.17 9.14 14.04
CA GLU A 469 -10.82 10.45 14.14
C GLU A 469 -11.12 10.78 15.60
N ASP A 470 -10.95 12.04 15.99
CA ASP A 470 -11.19 12.50 17.36
C ASP A 470 -12.68 12.45 17.70
N VAL A 471 -13.01 11.80 18.82
CA VAL A 471 -14.39 11.65 19.32
C VAL A 471 -15.06 13.00 19.55
N LYS A 472 -14.31 14.07 19.83
CA LYS A 472 -14.84 15.44 19.93
C LYS A 472 -15.42 15.98 18.62
N ARG A 473 -15.03 15.39 17.47
CA ARG A 473 -15.58 15.71 16.16
C ARG A 473 -16.88 14.96 15.88
N PHE A 474 -17.31 14.06 16.77
CA PHE A 474 -18.64 13.47 16.72
C PHE A 474 -19.63 14.38 17.47
N THR A 475 -20.91 14.03 17.46
CA THR A 475 -21.92 14.75 18.23
C THR A 475 -22.17 14.06 19.56
N LYS A 476 -22.60 14.85 20.55
CA LYS A 476 -23.28 14.30 21.73
C LYS A 476 -24.52 13.49 21.31
N PRO A 477 -24.83 12.37 21.96
CA PRO A 477 -26.06 11.61 21.70
C PRO A 477 -27.30 12.53 21.69
N GLY A 478 -28.09 12.50 20.61
CA GLY A 478 -29.32 13.29 20.46
C GLY A 478 -29.18 14.69 19.84
N GLY A 479 -27.99 15.13 19.43
CA GLY A 479 -27.79 16.40 18.70
C GLY A 479 -27.55 16.23 17.18
N PRO A 480 -27.50 17.32 16.40
CA PRO A 480 -27.12 17.26 14.97
C PRO A 480 -25.63 16.92 14.77
N PRO A 481 -25.24 16.20 13.69
CA PRO A 481 -23.84 15.92 13.35
C PRO A 481 -22.93 17.15 13.46
N ASN A 482 -21.80 17.03 14.18
CA ASN A 482 -20.79 18.07 14.24
C ASN A 482 -20.22 18.28 12.82
N PRO A 483 -20.14 19.52 12.30
CA PRO A 483 -19.67 19.78 10.94
C PRO A 483 -18.21 19.35 10.70
N ARG A 484 -17.44 19.09 11.76
CA ARG A 484 -16.08 18.54 11.67
C ARG A 484 -16.05 17.03 11.51
N ARG A 485 -17.16 16.29 11.64
CA ARG A 485 -17.23 14.83 11.48
C ARG A 485 -16.97 14.46 10.03
N SER A 486 -16.08 13.50 9.77
CA SER A 486 -15.92 12.97 8.41
C SER A 486 -17.04 11.97 8.11
N ALA A 487 -17.74 12.10 6.98
CA ALA A 487 -18.83 11.18 6.63
C ALA A 487 -18.34 9.75 6.34
N ILE A 488 -17.16 9.63 5.71
CA ILE A 488 -16.53 8.35 5.38
C ILE A 488 -15.47 8.00 6.43
N LYS A 489 -15.59 6.80 7.01
CA LYS A 489 -14.66 6.24 7.98
C LYS A 489 -13.86 5.12 7.33
N GLN A 490 -12.54 5.18 7.32
CA GLN A 490 -11.71 4.17 6.68
C GLN A 490 -11.26 3.06 7.65
N VAL A 491 -11.37 1.81 7.21
CA VAL A 491 -10.84 0.63 7.87
C VAL A 491 -9.68 0.10 7.01
N ALA A 492 -8.46 0.23 7.53
CA ALA A 492 -7.22 -0.21 6.86
C ALA A 492 -6.44 -1.21 7.73
N SER A 493 -5.41 -1.84 7.18
CA SER A 493 -4.64 -2.92 7.82
C SER A 493 -4.09 -2.60 9.22
N GLY A 494 -3.74 -1.35 9.51
CA GLY A 494 -3.28 -0.95 10.84
C GLY A 494 -4.37 -0.89 11.92
N ARG A 495 -5.66 -0.87 11.52
CA ARG A 495 -6.83 -0.65 12.40
C ARG A 495 -6.68 0.53 13.36
N PHE A 496 -5.92 1.55 12.97
CA PHE A 496 -5.68 2.72 13.81
C PHE A 496 -6.99 3.50 14.03
N GLY A 497 -7.35 3.67 15.31
CA GLY A 497 -8.55 4.39 15.71
C GLY A 497 -9.87 3.73 15.29
N VAL A 498 -9.85 2.46 14.89
CA VAL A 498 -11.06 1.71 14.54
C VAL A 498 -11.69 1.15 15.82
N THR A 499 -12.69 1.85 16.32
CA THR A 499 -13.50 1.45 17.48
C THR A 499 -14.98 1.31 17.08
N MET A 500 -15.79 0.64 17.88
CA MET A 500 -17.24 0.57 17.63
C MET A 500 -17.90 1.96 17.60
N ASN A 501 -17.46 2.90 18.45
CA ASN A 501 -17.94 4.28 18.43
C ASN A 501 -17.54 5.01 17.14
N TYR A 502 -16.33 4.77 16.63
CA TYR A 502 -15.87 5.30 15.34
C TYR A 502 -16.72 4.78 14.17
N LEU A 503 -17.00 3.48 14.13
CA LEU A 503 -17.83 2.84 13.08
C LEU A 503 -19.29 3.29 13.14
N THR A 504 -19.84 3.44 14.35
CA THR A 504 -21.20 3.94 14.60
C THR A 504 -21.41 5.37 14.06
N ASN A 505 -20.35 6.18 14.00
CA ASN A 505 -20.42 7.58 13.53
C ASN A 505 -20.07 7.75 12.03
N ALA A 506 -20.21 6.68 11.23
CA ALA A 506 -20.00 6.67 9.79
C ALA A 506 -21.31 6.77 9.00
N ASP A 507 -21.30 7.46 7.86
CA ASP A 507 -22.34 7.33 6.82
C ASP A 507 -21.91 6.31 5.76
N GLN A 508 -20.60 6.18 5.54
CA GLN A 508 -19.98 5.13 4.75
C GLN A 508 -18.71 4.64 5.45
N ILE A 509 -18.49 3.33 5.46
CA ILE A 509 -17.28 2.70 5.96
C ILE A 509 -16.48 2.18 4.78
N GLN A 510 -15.25 2.64 4.58
CA GLN A 510 -14.41 2.24 3.45
C GLN A 510 -13.30 1.27 3.89
N ILE A 511 -13.37 0.04 3.40
CA ILE A 511 -12.28 -0.94 3.46
C ILE A 511 -11.19 -0.49 2.47
N LYS A 512 -9.99 -0.22 2.98
CA LYS A 512 -8.85 0.17 2.15
C LYS A 512 -7.99 -1.04 1.82
N MET A 513 -8.24 -1.69 0.68
CA MET A 513 -7.37 -2.77 0.21
C MET A 513 -6.02 -2.22 -0.25
N ALA A 514 -6.04 -1.12 -1.01
CA ALA A 514 -4.83 -0.52 -1.55
C ALA A 514 -4.99 1.00 -1.81
N GLN A 515 -3.88 1.65 -2.16
CA GLN A 515 -3.86 3.03 -2.66
C GLN A 515 -2.90 3.14 -3.84
N GLY A 516 -3.20 3.99 -4.82
CA GLY A 516 -2.45 4.05 -6.08
C GLY A 516 -0.96 4.37 -5.94
N ALA A 517 -0.57 5.17 -4.93
CA ALA A 517 0.83 5.54 -4.71
C ALA A 517 1.71 4.39 -4.19
N LYS A 518 1.11 3.32 -3.65
CA LYS A 518 1.81 2.20 -3.04
C LYS A 518 0.91 0.98 -2.87
N PRO A 519 0.42 0.40 -3.98
CA PRO A 519 -0.40 -0.78 -3.90
C PRO A 519 0.43 -1.99 -3.46
N GLY A 520 -0.21 -2.94 -2.76
CA GLY A 520 0.47 -4.09 -2.15
C GLY A 520 1.36 -3.75 -0.95
N GLU A 521 1.27 -2.52 -0.40
CA GLU A 521 2.07 -2.05 0.74
C GLU A 521 1.21 -1.39 1.81
N GLY A 522 1.72 -1.33 3.05
CA GLY A 522 1.05 -0.70 4.17
C GLY A 522 1.15 0.84 4.22
N GLY A 523 0.24 1.45 4.99
CA GLY A 523 0.33 2.86 5.38
C GLY A 523 1.63 3.15 6.16
N GLU A 524 2.23 4.33 5.94
CA GLU A 524 3.48 4.72 6.59
C GLU A 524 3.33 6.11 7.22
N LEU A 525 3.65 6.23 8.49
CA LEU A 525 3.74 7.51 9.20
C LEU A 525 5.06 7.58 9.98
N PRO A 526 6.00 8.47 9.57
CA PRO A 526 7.27 8.63 10.28
C PRO A 526 7.08 9.01 11.76
N GLY A 527 7.93 8.47 12.64
CA GLY A 527 7.77 8.61 14.10
C GLY A 527 7.79 10.04 14.61
N HIS A 528 8.54 10.93 13.97
CA HIS A 528 8.57 12.36 14.28
C HIS A 528 7.28 13.12 13.90
N LYS A 529 6.31 12.46 13.24
CA LYS A 529 4.95 12.94 13.04
C LYS A 529 3.94 12.31 14.01
N VAL A 530 4.34 11.35 14.82
CA VAL A 530 3.49 10.72 15.83
C VAL A 530 3.59 11.54 17.12
N SER A 531 2.94 12.70 17.13
CA SER A 531 2.78 13.52 18.34
C SER A 531 1.90 12.80 19.38
N GLU A 532 1.85 13.33 20.60
CA GLU A 532 0.96 12.79 21.65
C GLU A 532 -0.51 12.73 21.20
N TYR A 533 -0.97 13.78 20.52
CA TYR A 533 -2.30 13.82 19.92
C TYR A 533 -2.50 12.69 18.90
N ILE A 534 -1.58 12.53 17.95
CA ILE A 534 -1.68 11.46 16.94
C ILE A 534 -1.57 10.07 17.57
N GLY A 535 -0.70 9.90 18.58
CA GLY A 535 -0.55 8.66 19.33
C GLY A 535 -1.87 8.26 20.01
N SER A 536 -2.56 9.21 20.64
CA SER A 536 -3.86 8.97 21.28
C SER A 536 -4.95 8.53 20.30
N MET A 537 -5.05 9.17 19.12
CA MET A 537 -6.05 8.83 18.10
C MET A 537 -5.84 7.44 17.49
N ARG A 538 -4.59 6.96 17.53
CA ARG A 538 -4.20 5.67 16.94
C ARG A 538 -3.99 4.57 17.97
N HIS A 539 -4.18 4.86 19.26
CA HIS A 539 -3.88 3.95 20.37
C HIS A 539 -2.46 3.36 20.29
N THR A 540 -1.47 4.26 20.14
CA THR A 540 -0.06 3.89 19.97
C THR A 540 0.87 4.84 20.73
N THR A 541 2.14 4.45 20.85
CA THR A 541 3.18 5.19 21.57
C THR A 541 3.64 6.42 20.78
N PRO A 542 3.62 7.63 21.38
CA PRO A 542 4.17 8.82 20.75
C PRO A 542 5.65 8.68 20.37
N GLY A 543 6.05 9.25 19.24
CA GLY A 543 7.43 9.25 18.73
C GLY A 543 7.85 7.97 17.98
N VAL A 544 7.06 6.90 18.04
CA VAL A 544 7.37 5.63 17.35
C VAL A 544 6.78 5.64 15.94
N GLY A 545 7.58 5.28 14.93
CA GLY A 545 7.13 5.20 13.53
C GLY A 545 6.08 4.10 13.34
N LEU A 546 5.06 4.39 12.53
CA LEU A 546 3.98 3.45 12.23
C LEU A 546 4.09 2.99 10.79
N ILE A 547 4.47 1.72 10.62
CA ILE A 547 4.36 1.01 9.35
C ILE A 547 3.23 0.00 9.54
N SER A 548 2.16 0.17 8.77
CA SER A 548 1.03 -0.76 8.82
C SER A 548 1.43 -2.05 8.10
N PRO A 549 0.85 -3.20 8.48
CA PRO A 549 1.01 -4.42 7.69
C PRO A 549 0.55 -4.17 6.24
N PRO A 550 1.19 -4.73 5.21
CA PRO A 550 0.66 -4.70 3.86
C PRO A 550 -0.73 -5.35 3.74
N PRO A 551 -0.98 -6.56 4.30
CA PRO A 551 -2.31 -7.16 4.21
C PRO A 551 -3.22 -6.70 5.35
N HIS A 552 -4.51 -6.80 5.10
CA HIS A 552 -5.49 -6.95 6.17
C HIS A 552 -5.36 -8.38 6.72
N HIS A 553 -5.05 -8.56 8.01
CA HIS A 553 -4.90 -9.90 8.60
C HIS A 553 -6.24 -10.62 8.84
N ASP A 554 -7.33 -10.05 8.34
CA ASP A 554 -8.68 -10.60 8.27
C ASP A 554 -9.23 -10.61 6.83
N ILE A 555 -8.34 -10.50 5.82
CA ILE A 555 -8.67 -10.62 4.39
C ILE A 555 -7.54 -11.35 3.68
N TYR A 556 -7.60 -12.69 3.63
CA TYR A 556 -6.68 -13.52 2.86
C TYR A 556 -7.32 -14.11 1.60
N SER A 557 -8.62 -13.92 1.43
CA SER A 557 -9.38 -14.33 0.26
C SER A 557 -10.64 -13.48 0.08
N ILE A 558 -11.43 -13.78 -0.96
CA ILE A 558 -12.67 -13.06 -1.24
C ILE A 558 -13.75 -13.31 -0.18
N GLU A 559 -13.83 -14.52 0.38
CA GLU A 559 -14.76 -14.86 1.45
C GLU A 559 -14.43 -14.14 2.76
N ASP A 560 -13.14 -13.90 3.04
CA ASP A 560 -12.72 -13.09 4.18
C ASP A 560 -13.09 -11.61 4.00
N LEU A 561 -12.95 -11.07 2.79
CA LEU A 561 -13.46 -9.73 2.48
C LEU A 561 -14.98 -9.67 2.69
N ALA A 562 -15.72 -10.67 2.21
CA ALA A 562 -17.17 -10.74 2.43
C ALA A 562 -17.51 -10.82 3.93
N GLN A 563 -16.69 -11.51 4.73
CA GLN A 563 -16.83 -11.51 6.19
C GLN A 563 -16.57 -10.14 6.81
N LEU A 564 -15.55 -9.40 6.37
CA LEU A 564 -15.34 -8.03 6.86
C LEU A 564 -16.47 -7.08 6.42
N ILE A 565 -16.99 -7.20 5.20
CA ILE A 565 -18.17 -6.43 4.75
C ILE A 565 -19.36 -6.73 5.68
N HIS A 566 -19.59 -8.01 5.99
CA HIS A 566 -20.61 -8.43 6.94
C HIS A 566 -20.37 -7.81 8.33
N ASP A 567 -19.14 -7.85 8.84
CA ASP A 567 -18.79 -7.29 10.14
C ASP A 567 -19.10 -5.79 10.22
N LEU A 568 -18.69 -5.04 9.20
CA LEU A 568 -18.85 -3.59 9.14
C LEU A 568 -20.32 -3.21 8.99
N LYS A 569 -21.10 -3.94 8.19
CA LYS A 569 -22.54 -3.70 8.08
C LYS A 569 -23.27 -3.96 9.40
N HIS A 570 -22.87 -4.97 10.17
CA HIS A 570 -23.45 -5.23 11.50
C HIS A 570 -23.00 -4.22 12.55
N SER A 571 -21.79 -3.64 12.43
CA SER A 571 -21.34 -2.56 13.31
C SER A 571 -22.04 -1.22 13.09
N ASN A 572 -22.65 -1.04 11.91
CA ASN A 572 -23.48 0.12 11.59
C ASN A 572 -24.43 -0.23 10.44
N PRO A 573 -25.65 -0.69 10.75
CA PRO A 573 -26.62 -1.12 9.73
C PRO A 573 -27.01 -0.02 8.73
N SER A 574 -26.86 1.25 9.11
CA SER A 574 -27.19 2.40 8.28
C SER A 574 -26.09 2.85 7.32
N ALA A 575 -24.83 2.44 7.54
CA ALA A 575 -23.71 2.87 6.72
C ALA A 575 -23.60 2.05 5.42
N GLU A 576 -23.16 2.70 4.35
CA GLU A 576 -22.68 2.02 3.13
C GLU A 576 -21.30 1.38 3.40
N VAL A 577 -21.04 0.18 2.88
CA VAL A 577 -19.70 -0.44 2.92
C VAL A 577 -19.03 -0.31 1.56
N SER A 578 -17.95 0.49 1.53
CA SER A 578 -17.12 0.70 0.35
C SER A 578 -15.86 -0.16 0.37
N VAL A 579 -15.44 -0.67 -0.79
CA VAL A 579 -14.11 -1.27 -0.97
C VAL A 579 -13.27 -0.41 -1.91
N LYS A 580 -12.09 0.00 -1.45
CA LYS A 580 -11.12 0.79 -2.24
C LYS A 580 -10.05 -0.11 -2.83
N LEU A 581 -10.11 -0.27 -4.15
CA LEU A 581 -9.18 -1.01 -5.00
C LEU A 581 -8.27 -0.06 -5.77
N VAL A 582 -7.21 -0.60 -6.37
CA VAL A 582 -6.32 0.14 -7.26
C VAL A 582 -6.38 -0.49 -8.65
N SER A 583 -6.37 0.36 -9.67
CA SER A 583 -6.36 -0.06 -11.07
C SER A 583 -5.15 -0.96 -11.36
N GLU A 584 -5.44 -2.17 -11.85
CA GLU A 584 -4.51 -3.11 -12.48
C GLU A 584 -5.30 -4.00 -13.46
N VAL A 585 -4.65 -4.75 -14.36
CA VAL A 585 -5.35 -5.80 -15.13
C VAL A 585 -5.97 -6.83 -14.19
N GLY A 586 -7.24 -7.18 -14.43
CA GLY A 586 -7.98 -8.15 -13.62
C GLY A 586 -8.79 -7.49 -12.50
N VAL A 587 -8.67 -6.19 -12.28
CA VAL A 587 -9.46 -5.47 -11.25
C VAL A 587 -10.97 -5.61 -11.48
N GLY A 588 -11.42 -5.77 -12.73
CA GLY A 588 -12.85 -6.00 -13.01
C GLY A 588 -13.35 -7.33 -12.46
N VAL A 589 -12.53 -8.37 -12.49
CA VAL A 589 -12.84 -9.69 -11.91
C VAL A 589 -12.87 -9.60 -10.38
N VAL A 590 -11.91 -8.89 -9.78
CA VAL A 590 -11.91 -8.61 -8.35
C VAL A 590 -13.17 -7.85 -7.94
N ALA A 591 -13.54 -6.80 -8.68
CA ALA A 591 -14.73 -6.01 -8.43
C ALA A 591 -16.03 -6.82 -8.51
N ALA A 592 -16.12 -7.80 -9.44
CA ALA A 592 -17.24 -8.73 -9.49
C ALA A 592 -17.32 -9.60 -8.22
N GLY A 593 -16.18 -10.08 -7.71
CA GLY A 593 -16.10 -10.74 -6.41
C GLY A 593 -16.56 -9.84 -5.27
N VAL A 594 -16.09 -8.60 -5.23
CA VAL A 594 -16.46 -7.58 -4.23
C VAL A 594 -17.98 -7.30 -4.22
N ALA A 595 -18.58 -7.18 -5.40
CA ALA A 595 -20.03 -7.00 -5.54
C ALA A 595 -20.82 -8.23 -5.03
N LYS A 596 -20.33 -9.45 -5.29
CA LYS A 596 -20.90 -10.70 -4.75
C LYS A 596 -20.69 -10.83 -3.23
N GLY A 597 -19.61 -10.26 -2.70
CA GLY A 597 -19.35 -10.08 -1.27
C GLY A 597 -20.25 -9.03 -0.60
N LYS A 598 -21.26 -8.51 -1.31
CA LYS A 598 -22.27 -7.55 -0.86
C LYS A 598 -21.75 -6.15 -0.55
N SER A 599 -20.62 -5.72 -1.13
CA SER A 599 -20.23 -4.29 -1.01
C SER A 599 -21.28 -3.40 -1.67
N ASP A 600 -21.55 -2.23 -1.07
CA ASP A 600 -22.48 -1.22 -1.61
C ASP A 600 -21.79 -0.28 -2.61
N HIS A 601 -20.46 -0.15 -2.50
CA HIS A 601 -19.67 0.87 -3.20
C HIS A 601 -18.24 0.40 -3.51
N ILE A 602 -17.76 0.62 -4.74
CA ILE A 602 -16.39 0.26 -5.14
C ILE A 602 -15.67 1.52 -5.60
N THR A 603 -14.49 1.78 -5.05
CA THR A 603 -13.59 2.84 -5.52
C THR A 603 -12.44 2.24 -6.31
N ILE A 604 -12.24 2.69 -7.55
CA ILE A 604 -11.06 2.36 -8.36
C ILE A 604 -10.09 3.54 -8.32
N SER A 605 -8.94 3.35 -7.68
CA SER A 605 -7.88 4.37 -7.61
C SER A 605 -6.86 4.25 -8.72
N GLY A 606 -6.47 5.37 -9.33
CA GLY A 606 -5.36 5.46 -10.28
C GLY A 606 -3.98 5.49 -9.62
N HIS A 607 -2.96 5.05 -10.34
CA HIS A 607 -1.55 5.04 -9.92
C HIS A 607 -0.99 6.42 -9.53
N ASP A 608 -1.61 7.49 -10.02
CA ASP A 608 -1.23 8.88 -9.83
C ASP A 608 -1.78 9.48 -8.50
N GLY A 609 -2.49 8.68 -7.71
CA GLY A 609 -2.96 9.03 -6.37
C GLY A 609 -1.85 9.53 -5.45
N GLY A 610 -2.18 10.48 -4.56
CA GLY A 610 -1.21 11.07 -3.63
C GLY A 610 -0.85 10.18 -2.43
N THR A 611 0.29 10.46 -1.79
CA THR A 611 0.67 9.87 -0.49
C THR A 611 1.43 10.85 0.39
N GLY A 612 1.31 10.70 1.71
CA GLY A 612 2.14 11.43 2.67
C GLY A 612 3.56 10.89 2.80
N ALA A 613 3.73 9.57 2.63
CA ALA A 613 5.00 8.86 2.72
C ALA A 613 4.89 7.49 1.99
N SER A 614 5.88 7.20 1.14
CA SER A 614 6.03 5.92 0.44
C SER A 614 7.44 5.79 -0.11
N SER A 615 7.93 4.58 -0.38
CA SER A 615 9.14 4.45 -1.19
C SER A 615 8.89 4.89 -2.64
N TRP A 616 9.92 5.41 -3.30
CA TRP A 616 9.80 5.97 -4.65
C TRP A 616 9.43 4.91 -5.70
N THR A 617 9.92 3.69 -5.53
CA THR A 617 9.55 2.54 -6.36
C THR A 617 8.05 2.29 -6.34
N GLY A 618 7.40 2.38 -5.18
CA GLY A 618 5.94 2.28 -5.07
C GLY A 618 5.23 3.40 -5.84
N VAL A 619 5.65 4.65 -5.64
CA VAL A 619 5.01 5.84 -6.23
C VAL A 619 5.12 5.84 -7.75
N LYS A 620 6.26 5.44 -8.31
CA LYS A 620 6.52 5.51 -9.75
C LYS A 620 6.02 4.31 -10.53
N ASN A 621 6.04 3.12 -9.92
CA ASN A 621 5.92 1.86 -10.65
C ASN A 621 4.76 0.97 -10.19
N GLY A 622 4.06 1.29 -9.09
CA GLY A 622 2.87 0.56 -8.67
C GLY A 622 1.58 1.13 -9.28
N GLY A 623 0.64 0.25 -9.64
CA GLY A 623 -0.70 0.64 -10.11
C GLY A 623 -0.75 1.09 -11.58
N LEU A 624 -1.97 1.26 -12.08
CA LEU A 624 -2.27 1.70 -13.45
C LEU A 624 -3.15 2.95 -13.51
N PRO A 625 -3.27 3.57 -14.69
CA PRO A 625 -4.25 4.64 -14.93
C PRO A 625 -5.66 4.18 -14.56
N TRP A 626 -6.42 5.05 -13.89
CA TRP A 626 -7.79 4.71 -13.49
C TRP A 626 -8.70 4.54 -14.69
N GLU A 627 -8.38 5.16 -15.84
CA GLU A 627 -9.12 5.01 -17.09
C GLU A 627 -9.23 3.54 -17.50
N LEU A 628 -8.14 2.77 -17.33
CA LEU A 628 -8.10 1.34 -17.66
C LEU A 628 -8.94 0.52 -16.67
N GLY A 629 -8.69 0.68 -15.37
CA GLY A 629 -9.35 -0.11 -14.33
C GLY A 629 -10.83 0.23 -14.15
N LEU A 630 -11.22 1.49 -14.32
CA LEU A 630 -12.61 1.91 -14.26
C LEU A 630 -13.41 1.33 -15.42
N ALA A 631 -12.90 1.43 -16.65
CA ALA A 631 -13.54 0.85 -17.82
C ALA A 631 -13.67 -0.68 -17.67
N GLU A 632 -12.60 -1.36 -17.26
CA GLU A 632 -12.63 -2.82 -17.04
C GLU A 632 -13.65 -3.21 -15.97
N THR A 633 -13.73 -2.46 -14.87
CA THR A 633 -14.69 -2.68 -13.79
C THR A 633 -16.12 -2.49 -14.27
N GLN A 634 -16.40 -1.38 -14.96
CA GLN A 634 -17.71 -1.08 -15.54
C GLN A 634 -18.15 -2.21 -16.47
N GLN A 635 -17.30 -2.56 -17.42
CA GLN A 635 -17.59 -3.58 -18.45
C GLN A 635 -17.82 -4.96 -17.80
N THR A 636 -16.96 -5.36 -16.87
CA THR A 636 -17.06 -6.68 -16.21
C THR A 636 -18.32 -6.80 -15.36
N LEU A 637 -18.68 -5.77 -14.59
CA LEU A 637 -19.87 -5.79 -13.75
C LEU A 637 -21.16 -5.82 -14.57
N VAL A 638 -21.21 -5.14 -15.72
CA VAL A 638 -22.38 -5.19 -16.63
C VAL A 638 -22.48 -6.57 -17.30
N LEU A 639 -21.36 -7.11 -17.79
CA LEU A 639 -21.31 -8.46 -18.36
C LEU A 639 -21.86 -9.53 -17.41
N ASN A 640 -21.69 -9.35 -16.10
CA ASN A 640 -22.09 -10.31 -15.07
C ASN A 640 -23.41 -9.98 -14.36
N ASP A 641 -24.15 -8.94 -14.78
CA ASP A 641 -25.38 -8.49 -14.11
C ASP A 641 -25.20 -8.19 -12.60
N LEU A 642 -24.10 -7.50 -12.30
CA LEU A 642 -23.74 -7.06 -10.94
C LEU A 642 -23.70 -5.54 -10.80
N ARG A 643 -23.64 -4.81 -11.93
CA ARG A 643 -23.41 -3.36 -11.93
C ARG A 643 -24.53 -2.55 -11.27
N SER A 644 -25.77 -3.02 -11.33
CA SER A 644 -26.95 -2.40 -10.69
C SER A 644 -26.90 -2.39 -9.15
N ARG A 645 -26.04 -3.21 -8.54
CA ARG A 645 -25.99 -3.44 -7.08
C ARG A 645 -24.98 -2.55 -6.36
N VAL A 646 -24.02 -1.99 -7.10
CA VAL A 646 -22.87 -1.28 -6.52
C VAL A 646 -22.71 0.08 -7.16
N LYS A 647 -22.37 1.09 -6.36
CA LYS A 647 -21.99 2.40 -6.88
C LYS A 647 -20.49 2.43 -7.16
N LEU A 648 -20.08 2.96 -8.31
CA LEU A 648 -18.66 3.11 -8.65
C LEU A 648 -18.16 4.53 -8.38
N GLN A 649 -17.01 4.64 -7.72
CA GLN A 649 -16.24 5.86 -7.59
C GLN A 649 -14.87 5.69 -8.25
N THR A 650 -14.30 6.78 -8.75
CA THR A 650 -12.89 6.81 -9.12
C THR A 650 -12.15 7.97 -8.45
N ASP A 651 -10.87 7.78 -8.18
CA ASP A 651 -9.93 8.83 -7.77
C ASP A 651 -8.56 8.63 -8.43
N GLY A 652 -7.73 9.68 -8.43
CA GLY A 652 -6.44 9.68 -9.14
C GLY A 652 -6.25 10.94 -9.98
N GLN A 653 -5.65 11.96 -9.35
CA GLN A 653 -5.48 13.31 -9.91
C GLN A 653 -6.69 13.84 -10.73
N LEU A 654 -7.93 13.59 -10.29
CA LEU A 654 -9.09 14.32 -10.84
C LEU A 654 -8.94 15.80 -10.46
N LYS A 655 -8.98 16.68 -11.46
CA LYS A 655 -8.65 18.11 -11.29
C LYS A 655 -9.69 19.05 -11.87
N THR A 656 -10.30 18.66 -12.98
CA THR A 656 -11.18 19.52 -13.79
C THR A 656 -12.51 18.83 -14.08
N GLY A 657 -13.51 19.60 -14.50
CA GLY A 657 -14.81 19.07 -14.92
C GLY A 657 -14.65 18.12 -16.11
N ARG A 658 -13.66 18.37 -16.98
CA ARG A 658 -13.26 17.43 -18.02
C ARG A 658 -12.94 16.02 -17.47
N ASP A 659 -12.13 15.94 -16.41
CA ASP A 659 -11.75 14.66 -15.81
C ASP A 659 -12.97 13.93 -15.23
N VAL A 660 -13.87 14.67 -14.56
CA VAL A 660 -15.13 14.14 -14.02
C VAL A 660 -16.00 13.56 -15.13
N MET A 661 -16.11 14.26 -16.25
CA MET A 661 -16.93 13.81 -17.37
C MET A 661 -16.36 12.58 -18.07
N VAL A 662 -15.04 12.50 -18.26
CA VAL A 662 -14.42 11.27 -18.76
C VAL A 662 -14.67 10.11 -17.78
N ALA A 663 -14.50 10.32 -16.48
CA ALA A 663 -14.79 9.31 -15.47
C ALA A 663 -16.26 8.85 -15.49
N ALA A 664 -17.21 9.78 -15.62
CA ALA A 664 -18.64 9.45 -15.70
C ALA A 664 -18.93 8.57 -16.92
N LEU A 665 -18.45 8.98 -18.10
CA LEU A 665 -18.63 8.24 -19.36
C LEU A 665 -17.99 6.85 -19.31
N LEU A 666 -16.91 6.67 -18.54
CA LEU A 666 -16.29 5.36 -18.29
C LEU A 666 -16.96 4.53 -17.19
N GLY A 667 -17.95 5.08 -16.45
CA GLY A 667 -18.82 4.32 -15.54
C GLY A 667 -18.85 4.78 -14.08
N ALA A 668 -18.08 5.80 -13.70
CA ALA A 668 -18.12 6.33 -12.33
C ALA A 668 -19.38 7.16 -12.05
N GLU A 669 -19.89 7.06 -10.82
CA GLU A 669 -21.04 7.82 -10.33
C GLU A 669 -20.64 8.87 -9.29
N GLU A 670 -19.49 8.65 -8.65
CA GLU A 670 -18.86 9.54 -7.66
C GLU A 670 -17.38 9.76 -7.95
N PHE A 671 -16.84 10.88 -7.46
CA PHE A 671 -15.53 11.39 -7.85
C PHE A 671 -14.71 11.82 -6.63
N GLY A 672 -13.55 11.20 -6.44
CA GLY A 672 -12.66 11.48 -5.31
C GLY A 672 -11.56 12.49 -5.64
N PHE A 673 -11.45 13.54 -4.83
CA PHE A 673 -10.48 14.63 -4.98
C PHE A 673 -9.58 14.77 -3.76
N ALA A 674 -8.26 14.68 -3.94
CA ALA A 674 -7.30 14.84 -2.84
C ALA A 674 -6.37 16.04 -3.07
N THR A 675 -5.53 15.97 -4.12
CA THR A 675 -4.51 17.00 -4.38
C THR A 675 -5.11 18.37 -4.69
N GLY A 676 -6.19 18.46 -5.46
CA GLY A 676 -6.89 19.72 -5.75
C GLY A 676 -7.35 20.45 -4.48
N PRO A 677 -8.15 19.80 -3.61
CA PRO A 677 -8.54 20.38 -2.31
C PRO A 677 -7.35 20.77 -1.41
N LEU A 678 -6.27 19.97 -1.38
CA LEU A 678 -5.06 20.36 -0.64
C LEU A 678 -4.40 21.61 -1.21
N ILE A 679 -4.37 21.77 -2.54
CA ILE A 679 -3.85 22.98 -3.19
C ILE A 679 -4.75 24.17 -2.87
N ALA A 680 -6.08 24.02 -2.93
CA ALA A 680 -7.04 25.06 -2.55
C ALA A 680 -6.84 25.54 -1.09
N LEU A 681 -6.47 24.63 -0.18
CA LEU A 681 -6.12 24.93 1.20
C LEU A 681 -4.69 25.49 1.39
N GLY A 682 -3.85 25.49 0.36
CA GLY A 682 -2.55 26.18 0.37
C GLY A 682 -1.33 25.30 0.04
N CYS A 683 -1.49 24.02 -0.30
CA CYS A 683 -0.37 23.18 -0.72
C CYS A 683 0.34 23.77 -1.95
N ILE A 684 1.67 23.80 -1.90
CA ILE A 684 2.55 24.32 -2.97
C ILE A 684 3.38 23.23 -3.66
N MET A 685 3.00 21.94 -3.50
CA MET A 685 3.66 20.79 -4.12
C MET A 685 5.16 20.65 -3.86
N MET A 686 5.63 20.97 -2.65
CA MET A 686 7.05 20.84 -2.27
C MET A 686 7.54 19.38 -2.13
N ARG A 687 6.63 18.40 -2.02
CA ARG A 687 6.91 16.95 -1.87
C ARG A 687 7.78 16.56 -0.66
N LYS A 688 7.64 17.32 0.44
CA LYS A 688 8.31 17.05 1.74
C LYS A 688 7.33 16.60 2.83
N CYS A 689 6.20 16.01 2.45
CA CYS A 689 5.13 15.64 3.38
C CYS A 689 5.60 14.64 4.46
N HIS A 690 6.51 13.74 4.08
CA HIS A 690 7.14 12.73 4.94
C HIS A 690 8.16 13.33 5.93
N LEU A 691 8.73 14.51 5.64
CA LEU A 691 9.77 15.13 6.46
C LEU A 691 9.24 15.97 7.62
N ASN A 692 7.91 16.13 7.75
CA ASN A 692 7.28 17.02 8.73
C ASN A 692 7.60 18.51 8.57
N THR A 693 8.19 18.92 7.44
CA THR A 693 8.68 20.28 7.18
C THR A 693 7.80 21.08 6.21
N CYS A 694 6.48 20.81 6.21
CA CYS A 694 5.56 21.51 5.34
C CYS A 694 5.54 23.03 5.63
N PRO A 695 5.91 23.89 4.67
CA PRO A 695 6.10 25.33 4.93
C PRO A 695 4.78 26.09 5.13
N VAL A 696 3.65 25.47 4.78
CA VAL A 696 2.30 26.08 4.74
C VAL A 696 1.33 25.40 5.71
N GLY A 697 1.83 24.60 6.67
CA GLY A 697 0.99 24.00 7.71
C GLY A 697 0.04 22.88 7.25
N VAL A 698 0.07 22.46 5.99
CA VAL A 698 -0.81 21.38 5.45
C VAL A 698 -0.39 19.98 5.89
N ALA A 699 0.82 19.53 5.56
CA ALA A 699 1.26 18.14 5.78
C ALA A 699 2.32 18.02 6.90
N THR A 700 2.02 18.57 8.08
CA THR A 700 2.95 18.62 9.23
C THR A 700 2.21 18.52 10.56
N GLN A 701 2.86 17.93 11.56
CA GLN A 701 2.46 17.89 12.95
C GLN A 701 3.30 18.82 13.83
N ASP A 702 4.29 19.52 13.24
CA ASP A 702 5.08 20.54 13.93
C ASP A 702 4.18 21.73 14.31
N PRO A 703 4.08 22.10 15.60
CA PRO A 703 3.20 23.18 16.03
C PRO A 703 3.52 24.55 15.42
N GLU A 704 4.79 24.88 15.20
CA GLU A 704 5.19 26.17 14.62
C GLU A 704 4.87 26.24 13.12
N LEU A 705 5.02 25.13 12.40
CA LEU A 705 4.62 25.06 10.99
C LEU A 705 3.11 25.00 10.82
N ARG A 706 2.36 24.37 11.74
CA ARG A 706 0.89 24.34 11.73
C ARG A 706 0.28 25.75 11.88
N LYS A 707 0.90 26.64 12.66
CA LYS A 707 0.49 28.06 12.76
C LYS A 707 0.51 28.81 11.41
N LYS A 708 1.24 28.29 10.41
CA LYS A 708 1.30 28.87 9.05
C LYS A 708 0.15 28.42 8.15
N PHE A 709 -0.74 27.55 8.63
CA PHE A 709 -1.92 27.13 7.87
C PHE A 709 -2.91 28.30 7.74
N GLN A 710 -3.21 28.67 6.50
CA GLN A 710 -4.12 29.78 6.16
C GLN A 710 -5.35 29.32 5.36
N GLY A 711 -5.50 28.01 5.13
CA GLY A 711 -6.64 27.46 4.40
C GLY A 711 -7.95 27.63 5.18
N GLN A 712 -9.04 27.87 4.47
CA GLN A 712 -10.39 27.98 5.03
C GLN A 712 -11.33 26.99 4.32
N PRO A 713 -12.37 26.45 4.99
CA PRO A 713 -13.35 25.56 4.36
C PRO A 713 -13.95 26.15 3.07
N GLU A 714 -14.21 27.45 3.07
CA GLU A 714 -14.79 28.20 1.95
C GLU A 714 -13.94 28.09 0.67
N HIS A 715 -12.61 27.95 0.79
CA HIS A 715 -11.74 27.77 -0.38
C HIS A 715 -12.06 26.46 -1.12
N VAL A 716 -12.31 25.38 -0.37
CA VAL A 716 -12.68 24.08 -0.96
C VAL A 716 -14.10 24.14 -1.50
N VAL A 717 -15.02 24.80 -0.78
CA VAL A 717 -16.41 25.04 -1.23
C VAL A 717 -16.42 25.76 -2.59
N ASN A 718 -15.71 26.88 -2.71
CA ASN A 718 -15.61 27.65 -3.95
C ASN A 718 -15.06 26.80 -5.10
N PHE A 719 -13.99 26.04 -4.86
CA PHE A 719 -13.40 25.15 -5.87
C PHE A 719 -14.40 24.09 -6.34
N MET A 720 -15.11 23.41 -5.43
CA MET A 720 -16.06 22.36 -5.80
C MET A 720 -17.26 22.92 -6.58
N PHE A 721 -17.74 24.12 -6.26
CA PHE A 721 -18.81 24.77 -7.02
C PHE A 721 -18.36 25.13 -8.44
N MET A 722 -17.21 25.76 -8.62
CA MET A 722 -16.68 26.08 -9.96
C MET A 722 -16.40 24.81 -10.78
N LEU A 723 -15.95 23.74 -10.13
CA LEU A 723 -15.79 22.43 -10.76
C LEU A 723 -17.13 21.85 -11.23
N ALA A 724 -18.18 21.93 -10.42
CA ALA A 724 -19.50 21.47 -10.81
C ALA A 724 -20.17 22.36 -11.88
N GLU A 725 -19.91 23.67 -11.88
CA GLU A 725 -20.28 24.58 -12.98
C GLU A 725 -19.67 24.10 -14.31
N GLU A 726 -18.39 23.71 -14.31
CA GLU A 726 -17.72 23.15 -15.49
C GLU A 726 -18.32 21.80 -15.92
N VAL A 727 -18.65 20.91 -14.96
CA VAL A 727 -19.33 19.63 -15.24
C VAL A 727 -20.68 19.86 -15.92
N GLN A 728 -21.48 20.80 -15.40
CA GLN A 728 -22.78 21.14 -15.99
C GLN A 728 -22.64 21.65 -17.43
N ASP A 729 -21.60 22.45 -17.73
CA ASP A 729 -21.33 22.91 -19.10
C ASP A 729 -21.04 21.74 -20.05
N TYR A 730 -20.19 20.78 -19.65
CA TYR A 730 -19.95 19.59 -20.46
C TYR A 730 -21.21 18.74 -20.66
N MET A 731 -22.02 18.55 -19.61
CA MET A 731 -23.31 17.85 -19.71
C MET A 731 -24.20 18.49 -20.78
N ARG A 732 -24.32 19.82 -20.72
CA ARG A 732 -25.11 20.61 -21.67
C ARG A 732 -24.57 20.48 -23.10
N ARG A 733 -23.25 20.58 -23.30
CA ARG A 733 -22.59 20.43 -24.61
C ARG A 733 -22.67 19.02 -25.18
N LEU A 734 -22.86 18.02 -24.33
CA LEU A 734 -23.12 16.63 -24.74
C LEU A 734 -24.61 16.37 -25.03
N GLY A 735 -25.50 17.32 -24.72
CA GLY A 735 -26.95 17.19 -24.97
C GLY A 735 -27.75 16.61 -23.80
N PHE A 736 -27.17 16.52 -22.59
CA PHE A 736 -27.79 15.85 -21.44
C PHE A 736 -28.11 16.81 -20.30
N ARG A 737 -29.20 16.53 -19.57
CA ARG A 737 -29.65 17.36 -18.43
C ARG A 737 -29.15 16.85 -17.09
N LYS A 738 -28.93 15.53 -16.96
CA LYS A 738 -28.51 14.85 -15.72
C LYS A 738 -27.25 14.05 -15.96
N ILE A 739 -26.35 14.04 -14.99
CA ILE A 739 -25.11 13.26 -15.08
C ILE A 739 -25.39 11.75 -15.10
N ASP A 740 -26.47 11.32 -14.45
CA ASP A 740 -26.92 9.93 -14.41
C ASP A 740 -27.22 9.31 -15.79
N ASP A 741 -27.53 10.13 -16.79
CA ASP A 741 -27.81 9.68 -18.16
C ASP A 741 -26.53 9.50 -18.99
N LEU A 742 -25.39 9.98 -18.47
CA LEU A 742 -24.07 9.89 -19.09
C LEU A 742 -23.24 8.71 -18.55
N ILE A 743 -23.62 8.14 -17.42
CA ILE A 743 -22.83 7.09 -16.74
C ILE A 743 -22.69 5.87 -17.65
N GLY A 744 -21.44 5.50 -17.98
CA GLY A 744 -21.12 4.35 -18.84
C GLY A 744 -21.27 4.58 -20.35
N ARG A 745 -21.58 5.82 -20.79
CA ARG A 745 -21.72 6.21 -22.21
C ARG A 745 -20.37 6.48 -22.89
N ALA A 746 -19.46 5.51 -22.82
CA ALA A 746 -18.11 5.61 -23.39
C ALA A 746 -18.13 5.86 -24.93
N ASP A 747 -19.25 5.58 -25.60
CA ASP A 747 -19.47 5.92 -27.01
C ASP A 747 -19.45 7.42 -27.32
N LEU A 748 -19.64 8.29 -26.31
CA LEU A 748 -19.55 9.75 -26.45
C LEU A 748 -18.11 10.27 -26.44
N LEU A 749 -17.13 9.39 -26.22
CA LEU A 749 -15.71 9.69 -26.31
C LEU A 749 -15.16 9.28 -27.68
N LYS A 750 -14.10 9.96 -28.13
CA LYS A 750 -13.30 9.65 -29.32
C LYS A 750 -11.83 9.94 -29.05
N VAL A 751 -10.92 9.36 -29.82
CA VAL A 751 -9.48 9.70 -29.72
C VAL A 751 -9.22 11.05 -30.38
N ASN A 752 -8.40 11.89 -29.75
CA ASN A 752 -7.89 13.15 -30.30
C ASN A 752 -6.58 12.90 -31.06
N PRO A 753 -6.57 12.91 -32.41
CA PRO A 753 -5.36 12.63 -33.19
C PRO A 753 -4.27 13.69 -33.02
N ASN A 754 -4.63 14.92 -32.64
CA ASN A 754 -3.68 16.02 -32.47
C ASN A 754 -2.84 15.91 -31.19
N ALA A 755 -3.28 15.11 -30.21
CA ALA A 755 -2.56 14.88 -28.97
C ALA A 755 -1.51 13.74 -29.08
N LEU A 756 -1.49 13.02 -30.20
CA LEU A 756 -0.60 11.87 -30.39
C LEU A 756 0.78 12.31 -30.93
N HIS A 757 1.84 11.63 -30.48
CA HIS A 757 3.21 11.84 -30.94
C HIS A 757 3.89 10.52 -31.29
N TYR A 758 5.20 10.53 -31.56
CA TYR A 758 5.90 9.37 -32.12
C TYR A 758 5.79 8.08 -31.28
N LYS A 759 5.64 8.16 -29.95
CA LYS A 759 5.44 6.99 -29.09
C LYS A 759 3.97 6.59 -28.94
N SER A 760 3.06 7.57 -28.88
CA SER A 760 1.64 7.32 -28.61
C SER A 760 0.78 7.11 -29.87
N ARG A 761 1.29 7.42 -31.07
CA ARG A 761 0.56 7.31 -32.36
C ARG A 761 -0.01 5.93 -32.67
N LYS A 762 0.53 4.88 -32.05
CA LYS A 762 0.12 3.47 -32.23
C LYS A 762 -0.67 2.91 -31.03
N LEU A 763 -1.07 3.76 -30.09
CA LEU A 763 -1.97 3.34 -29.00
C LEU A 763 -3.33 2.93 -29.57
N ASP A 764 -3.83 1.78 -29.13
CA ASP A 764 -5.21 1.37 -29.32
C ASP A 764 -6.02 1.65 -28.05
N LEU A 765 -6.85 2.69 -28.10
CA LEU A 765 -7.75 3.05 -27.00
C LEU A 765 -9.17 2.50 -27.21
N SER A 766 -9.44 1.78 -28.29
CA SER A 766 -10.78 1.24 -28.58
C SER A 766 -11.36 0.36 -27.47
N PRO A 767 -10.58 -0.44 -26.70
CA PRO A 767 -11.13 -1.23 -25.59
C PRO A 767 -11.73 -0.39 -24.47
N LEU A 768 -11.30 0.87 -24.31
CA LEU A 768 -11.84 1.79 -23.31
C LEU A 768 -13.17 2.42 -23.74
N LEU A 769 -13.43 2.48 -25.06
CA LEU A 769 -14.53 3.22 -25.65
C LEU A 769 -15.77 2.35 -25.91
N ILE A 770 -15.77 1.12 -25.41
CA ILE A 770 -16.90 0.19 -25.52
C ILE A 770 -18.04 0.73 -24.63
N ASN A 771 -19.20 0.98 -25.24
CA ASN A 771 -20.41 1.35 -24.50
C ASN A 771 -20.86 0.17 -23.64
N ALA A 772 -20.93 0.38 -22.32
CA ALA A 772 -21.24 -0.69 -21.38
C ALA A 772 -22.61 -1.33 -21.65
N SER A 773 -23.61 -0.56 -22.10
CA SER A 773 -24.96 -1.07 -22.38
C SER A 773 -25.02 -2.12 -23.49
N THR A 774 -24.05 -2.16 -24.40
CA THR A 774 -24.01 -3.14 -25.49
C THR A 774 -23.43 -4.49 -25.07
N LEU A 775 -22.89 -4.60 -23.85
CA LEU A 775 -22.28 -5.82 -23.34
C LEU A 775 -23.33 -6.80 -22.79
N ASN A 776 -24.39 -6.27 -22.17
CA ASN A 776 -25.53 -7.04 -21.69
C ASN A 776 -26.75 -6.13 -21.59
N GLU A 777 -27.68 -6.25 -22.54
CA GLU A 777 -28.86 -5.37 -22.66
C GLU A 777 -29.83 -5.46 -21.48
N ASN A 778 -29.77 -6.55 -20.68
CA ASN A 778 -30.63 -6.76 -19.53
C ASN A 778 -30.03 -6.26 -18.20
N ALA A 779 -28.76 -5.85 -18.20
CA ALA A 779 -28.07 -5.40 -17.00
C ALA A 779 -28.07 -3.87 -16.89
N GLY A 780 -28.26 -3.36 -15.67
CA GLY A 780 -28.12 -1.92 -15.39
C GLY A 780 -26.66 -1.45 -15.57
N VAL A 781 -26.46 -0.19 -15.98
CA VAL A 781 -25.11 0.40 -16.19
C VAL A 781 -24.63 1.28 -15.03
N LYS A 782 -25.49 1.51 -14.04
CA LYS A 782 -25.25 2.29 -12.82
C LYS A 782 -25.97 1.64 -11.64
N LYS A 783 -25.76 2.11 -10.40
CA LYS A 783 -26.48 1.58 -9.25
C LYS A 783 -27.98 1.89 -9.37
N GLU A 784 -28.81 0.87 -9.22
CA GLU A 784 -30.28 0.94 -9.33
C GLU A 784 -30.99 0.19 -8.20
N MET A 785 -30.28 -0.69 -7.49
CA MET A 785 -30.82 -1.45 -6.36
C MET A 785 -29.84 -1.48 -5.18
N GLU A 786 -30.40 -1.62 -3.98
CA GLU A 786 -29.61 -1.82 -2.75
C GLU A 786 -29.20 -3.29 -2.59
N GLN A 787 -28.09 -3.51 -1.88
CA GLN A 787 -27.66 -4.85 -1.50
C GLN A 787 -28.49 -5.36 -0.32
N GLU A 788 -28.91 -6.62 -0.39
CA GLU A 788 -29.60 -7.27 0.73
C GLU A 788 -28.59 -7.92 1.68
N HIS A 789 -28.41 -7.30 2.85
CA HIS A 789 -27.42 -7.70 3.85
C HIS A 789 -27.96 -8.66 4.91
N ASN A 790 -29.28 -8.89 4.99
CA ASN A 790 -29.95 -9.77 5.96
C ASN A 790 -29.70 -9.42 7.44
N VAL A 791 -29.40 -8.16 7.76
CA VAL A 791 -29.13 -7.72 9.15
C VAL A 791 -30.34 -7.96 10.06
N ALA A 792 -31.56 -7.84 9.53
CA ALA A 792 -32.79 -8.04 10.31
C ALA A 792 -33.00 -9.51 10.78
N GLU A 793 -32.34 -10.48 10.14
CA GLU A 793 -32.49 -11.90 10.44
C GLU A 793 -31.42 -12.42 11.42
N CYS A 794 -30.46 -11.58 11.82
CA CYS A 794 -29.34 -12.00 12.66
C CYS A 794 -29.72 -12.19 14.14
N MET A 795 -28.98 -13.06 14.84
CA MET A 795 -29.17 -13.34 16.27
C MET A 795 -29.05 -12.08 17.15
N ASP A 796 -28.27 -11.09 16.75
CA ASP A 796 -28.15 -9.82 17.48
C ASP A 796 -29.49 -9.09 17.65
N MET A 797 -30.42 -9.21 16.71
CA MET A 797 -31.74 -8.58 16.83
C MET A 797 -32.50 -9.14 18.04
N ARG A 798 -32.39 -10.46 18.28
CA ARG A 798 -32.93 -11.12 19.49
C ARG A 798 -32.20 -10.66 20.75
N LEU A 799 -30.87 -10.48 20.68
CA LEU A 799 -30.09 -10.01 21.83
C LEU A 799 -30.43 -8.56 22.20
N ILE A 800 -30.67 -7.69 21.21
CA ILE A 800 -31.10 -6.31 21.40
C ILE A 800 -32.46 -6.27 22.09
N GLU A 801 -33.42 -7.07 21.62
CA GLU A 801 -34.75 -7.16 22.25
C GLU A 801 -34.65 -7.61 23.71
N LYS A 802 -33.88 -8.67 24.00
CA LYS A 802 -33.63 -9.15 25.36
C LYS A 802 -32.83 -8.15 26.22
N SER A 803 -32.12 -7.20 25.60
CA SER A 803 -31.31 -6.18 26.28
C SER A 803 -32.03 -4.84 26.45
N LYS A 804 -33.33 -4.76 26.15
CA LYS A 804 -34.08 -3.50 26.16
C LYS A 804 -33.93 -2.69 27.46
N ASP A 805 -34.09 -3.34 28.61
CA ASP A 805 -33.97 -2.68 29.92
C ASP A 805 -32.55 -2.15 30.18
N ALA A 806 -31.52 -2.84 29.69
CA ALA A 806 -30.15 -2.36 29.75
C ALA A 806 -29.90 -1.17 28.83
N LEU A 807 -30.49 -1.17 27.63
CA LEU A 807 -30.34 -0.11 26.63
C LEU A 807 -31.14 1.15 26.95
N GLU A 808 -32.27 1.03 27.66
CA GLU A 808 -33.15 2.16 27.99
C GLU A 808 -32.84 2.75 29.37
N SER A 809 -32.67 1.91 30.40
CA SER A 809 -32.52 2.36 31.79
C SER A 809 -31.18 1.96 32.44
N ARG A 810 -30.24 1.37 31.68
CA ARG A 810 -28.96 0.86 32.22
C ARG A 810 -29.13 -0.20 33.31
N THR A 811 -30.25 -0.92 33.30
CA THR A 811 -30.53 -2.00 34.25
C THR A 811 -29.73 -3.24 33.86
N PRO A 812 -28.96 -3.87 34.76
CA PRO A 812 -28.21 -5.08 34.44
C PRO A 812 -29.12 -6.23 33.99
N VAL A 813 -28.75 -6.91 32.90
CA VAL A 813 -29.45 -8.08 32.34
C VAL A 813 -28.47 -9.23 32.09
N VAL A 814 -28.96 -10.45 32.30
CA VAL A 814 -28.23 -11.70 31.97
C VAL A 814 -29.05 -12.45 30.92
N ILE A 815 -28.42 -12.79 29.81
CA ILE A 815 -29.06 -13.43 28.66
C ILE A 815 -28.36 -14.76 28.41
N GLU A 816 -29.12 -15.84 28.48
CA GLU A 816 -28.66 -17.19 28.15
C GLU A 816 -29.19 -17.59 26.77
N ASP A 817 -28.31 -18.11 25.92
CA ASP A 817 -28.65 -18.51 24.55
C ASP A 817 -27.65 -19.52 23.96
N VAL A 818 -27.94 -20.05 22.77
CA VAL A 818 -27.08 -21.00 22.05
C VAL A 818 -26.54 -20.34 20.79
N ALA A 819 -25.22 -20.37 20.61
CA ALA A 819 -24.52 -19.90 19.42
C ALA A 819 -24.11 -21.08 18.53
N THR A 820 -24.20 -20.88 17.23
CA THR A 820 -23.75 -21.82 16.21
C THR A 820 -22.71 -21.17 15.31
N ASN A 821 -21.93 -21.97 14.58
CA ASN A 821 -20.91 -21.43 13.67
C ASN A 821 -21.49 -20.55 12.54
N LEU A 822 -22.81 -20.58 12.32
CA LEU A 822 -23.53 -19.72 11.38
C LEU A 822 -23.77 -18.31 11.96
N ASP A 823 -23.76 -18.16 13.29
CA ASP A 823 -23.92 -16.90 14.00
C ASP A 823 -22.61 -16.10 13.96
N ARG A 824 -22.40 -15.40 12.84
CA ARG A 824 -21.20 -14.60 12.57
C ARG A 824 -21.38 -13.17 13.07
N THR A 825 -20.27 -12.55 13.46
CA THR A 825 -20.25 -11.15 13.95
C THR A 825 -21.17 -10.90 15.16
N LEU A 826 -21.40 -11.94 15.98
CA LEU A 826 -22.30 -11.87 17.11
C LEU A 826 -21.84 -10.83 18.15
N GLY A 827 -22.75 -9.95 18.58
CA GLY A 827 -22.55 -8.86 19.53
C GLY A 827 -22.27 -7.49 18.90
N ALA A 828 -22.02 -7.41 17.58
CA ALA A 828 -21.64 -6.16 16.93
C ALA A 828 -22.79 -5.15 16.81
N THR A 829 -23.98 -5.60 16.40
CA THR A 829 -25.17 -4.74 16.25
C THR A 829 -25.68 -4.30 17.61
N LEU A 830 -25.62 -5.18 18.62
CA LEU A 830 -25.88 -4.80 20.01
C LEU A 830 -24.92 -3.70 20.47
N SER A 831 -23.63 -3.84 20.15
CA SER A 831 -22.60 -2.86 20.52
C SER A 831 -22.77 -1.53 19.79
N HIS A 832 -23.23 -1.55 18.54
CA HIS A 832 -23.67 -0.36 17.81
C HIS A 832 -24.78 0.38 18.57
N GLU A 833 -25.82 -0.33 19.02
CA GLU A 833 -26.94 0.27 19.74
C GLU A 833 -26.51 0.87 21.10
N VAL A 834 -25.52 0.28 21.76
CA VAL A 834 -24.89 0.84 22.96
C VAL A 834 -24.15 2.14 22.63
N CYS A 835 -23.24 2.12 21.65
CA CYS A 835 -22.45 3.30 21.27
C CYS A 835 -23.32 4.43 20.71
N LYS A 836 -24.38 4.12 19.99
CA LYS A 836 -25.32 5.11 19.46
C LYS A 836 -26.04 5.89 20.57
N ARG A 837 -26.34 5.24 21.69
CA ARG A 837 -26.99 5.87 22.86
C ARG A 837 -26.02 6.56 23.81
N TYR A 838 -24.86 5.96 24.04
CA TYR A 838 -23.97 6.35 25.13
C TYR A 838 -22.56 6.77 24.68
N GLY A 839 -22.27 6.76 23.39
CA GLY A 839 -20.96 7.10 22.83
C GLY A 839 -19.86 6.15 23.32
N GLU A 840 -18.65 6.69 23.47
CA GLU A 840 -17.48 5.97 23.95
C GLU A 840 -17.56 5.57 25.43
N GLU A 841 -18.35 6.30 26.24
CA GLU A 841 -18.50 5.99 27.67
C GLU A 841 -19.18 4.63 27.88
N GLY A 842 -20.05 4.23 26.96
CA GLY A 842 -20.76 2.96 26.97
C GLY A 842 -21.68 2.78 28.17
N LEU A 843 -21.86 1.52 28.57
CA LEU A 843 -22.61 1.14 29.78
C LEU A 843 -21.64 0.86 30.95
N PRO A 844 -22.12 0.89 32.22
CA PRO A 844 -21.37 0.32 33.33
C PRO A 844 -20.97 -1.14 33.07
N ASP A 845 -19.83 -1.56 33.61
CA ASP A 845 -19.28 -2.90 33.37
C ASP A 845 -20.27 -4.01 33.77
N GLY A 846 -20.47 -4.98 32.88
CA GLY A 846 -21.37 -6.12 33.11
C GLY A 846 -22.86 -5.80 33.07
N THR A 847 -23.28 -4.63 32.59
CA THR A 847 -24.71 -4.28 32.44
C THR A 847 -25.42 -5.25 31.49
N ILE A 848 -24.76 -5.71 30.42
CA ILE A 848 -25.30 -6.78 29.56
C ILE A 848 -24.36 -7.97 29.67
N HIS A 849 -24.83 -9.08 30.21
CA HIS A 849 -24.06 -10.33 30.31
C HIS A 849 -24.69 -11.41 29.42
N LEU A 850 -24.01 -11.70 28.32
CA LEU A 850 -24.34 -12.79 27.39
C LEU A 850 -23.63 -14.06 27.83
N LYS A 851 -24.39 -15.11 28.16
CA LYS A 851 -23.91 -16.44 28.47
C LYS A 851 -24.34 -17.39 27.35
N LEU A 852 -23.39 -17.75 26.51
CA LEU A 852 -23.62 -18.52 25.31
C LEU A 852 -23.06 -19.93 25.47
N THR A 853 -23.69 -20.90 24.83
CA THR A 853 -23.20 -22.27 24.69
C THR A 853 -23.11 -22.63 23.22
N GLY A 854 -22.22 -23.56 22.84
CA GLY A 854 -22.12 -24.06 21.46
C GLY A 854 -20.85 -23.60 20.75
N HIS A 855 -20.98 -23.15 19.50
CA HIS A 855 -19.83 -22.84 18.63
C HIS A 855 -19.96 -21.42 18.08
N GLY A 856 -18.97 -20.56 18.30
CA GLY A 856 -18.96 -19.20 17.77
C GLY A 856 -18.58 -19.16 16.29
N GLY A 857 -19.37 -18.47 15.47
CA GLY A 857 -19.00 -18.15 14.09
C GLY A 857 -17.82 -17.18 14.00
N GLN A 858 -17.44 -16.84 12.77
CA GLN A 858 -16.38 -15.87 12.50
C GLN A 858 -16.70 -14.50 13.15
N SER A 859 -15.69 -13.85 13.70
CA SER A 859 -15.80 -12.49 14.26
C SER A 859 -16.75 -12.38 15.47
N LEU A 860 -16.89 -13.44 16.28
CA LEU A 860 -17.54 -13.38 17.59
C LEU A 860 -17.00 -12.20 18.41
N ALA A 861 -17.90 -11.40 19.01
CA ALA A 861 -17.55 -10.20 19.79
C ALA A 861 -16.82 -9.10 18.99
N PHE A 862 -17.09 -8.99 17.68
CA PHE A 862 -16.56 -7.89 16.86
C PHE A 862 -16.96 -6.52 17.43
N GLY A 863 -15.95 -5.71 17.78
CA GLY A 863 -16.16 -4.38 18.33
C GLY A 863 -17.01 -4.33 19.60
N LEU A 864 -16.98 -5.38 20.43
CA LEU A 864 -17.80 -5.46 21.64
C LEU A 864 -17.63 -4.21 22.51
N ALA A 865 -18.73 -3.49 22.75
CA ALA A 865 -18.72 -2.20 23.45
C ALA A 865 -18.58 -2.36 24.97
N LYS A 866 -18.07 -1.31 25.62
CA LYS A 866 -17.98 -1.24 27.08
C LYS A 866 -19.34 -1.45 27.75
N GLY A 867 -19.33 -2.27 28.80
CA GLY A 867 -20.52 -2.69 29.55
C GLY A 867 -21.21 -3.94 29.02
N VAL A 868 -20.76 -4.46 27.86
CA VAL A 868 -21.18 -5.76 27.34
C VAL A 868 -20.13 -6.82 27.68
N ARG A 869 -20.58 -7.92 28.26
CA ARG A 869 -19.80 -9.10 28.61
C ARG A 869 -20.34 -10.31 27.85
N MET A 870 -19.46 -11.08 27.24
CA MET A 870 -19.80 -12.29 26.48
C MET A 870 -18.96 -13.47 26.96
N ASP A 871 -19.60 -14.50 27.49
CA ASP A 871 -18.97 -15.76 27.87
C ASP A 871 -19.53 -16.87 26.96
N LEU A 872 -18.66 -17.59 26.24
CA LEU A 872 -19.01 -18.72 25.39
C LEU A 872 -18.42 -20.02 25.95
N GLU A 873 -19.31 -20.90 26.41
CA GLU A 873 -18.98 -22.29 26.74
C GLU A 873 -18.97 -23.13 25.45
N GLY A 874 -17.79 -23.49 24.97
CA GLY A 874 -17.54 -24.23 23.74
C GLY A 874 -16.24 -23.78 23.06
N ASP A 875 -16.32 -23.49 21.76
CA ASP A 875 -15.21 -23.01 20.93
C ASP A 875 -15.69 -21.92 19.96
N SER A 876 -14.77 -21.27 19.26
CA SER A 876 -15.10 -20.28 18.23
C SER A 876 -14.10 -20.29 17.08
N ASN A 877 -14.54 -19.82 15.91
CA ASN A 877 -13.71 -19.68 14.71
C ASN A 877 -12.73 -18.48 14.83
N ASP A 878 -12.24 -17.96 13.71
CA ASP A 878 -11.29 -16.84 13.63
C ASP A 878 -11.91 -15.50 14.11
N TYR A 879 -11.02 -14.54 14.34
CA TYR A 879 -11.35 -13.13 14.58
C TYR A 879 -12.13 -12.83 15.87
N VAL A 880 -12.11 -13.74 16.86
CA VAL A 880 -12.76 -13.49 18.15
C VAL A 880 -12.25 -12.19 18.77
N GLY A 881 -13.16 -11.30 19.17
CA GLY A 881 -12.82 -10.00 19.74
C GLY A 881 -12.08 -9.06 18.78
N LYS A 882 -12.16 -9.27 17.47
CA LYS A 882 -11.65 -8.33 16.47
C LYS A 882 -12.19 -6.93 16.74
N ALA A 883 -11.31 -5.93 16.72
CA ALA A 883 -11.60 -4.54 17.08
C ALA A 883 -12.27 -4.33 18.46
N LEU A 884 -12.06 -5.23 19.45
CA LEU A 884 -12.65 -5.12 20.81
C LEU A 884 -12.54 -3.69 21.36
N SER A 885 -13.68 -3.14 21.78
CA SER A 885 -13.88 -1.71 22.07
C SER A 885 -14.40 -1.49 23.49
N GLY A 886 -13.79 -2.17 24.47
CA GLY A 886 -14.05 -2.00 25.90
C GLY A 886 -14.91 -3.09 26.52
N GLY A 887 -15.52 -3.97 25.73
CA GLY A 887 -16.23 -5.15 26.22
C GLY A 887 -15.31 -6.23 26.78
N GLU A 888 -15.91 -7.26 27.35
CA GLU A 888 -15.20 -8.43 27.88
C GLU A 888 -15.67 -9.72 27.21
N VAL A 889 -14.73 -10.52 26.70
CA VAL A 889 -15.03 -11.81 26.03
C VAL A 889 -14.30 -12.96 26.72
N ALA A 890 -14.97 -14.09 26.92
CA ALA A 890 -14.35 -15.34 27.34
C ALA A 890 -14.83 -16.51 26.50
N VAL A 891 -13.91 -17.40 26.10
CA VAL A 891 -14.23 -18.65 25.42
C VAL A 891 -13.52 -19.78 26.14
N TYR A 892 -14.26 -20.82 26.52
CA TYR A 892 -13.73 -21.94 27.28
C TYR A 892 -14.47 -23.24 26.95
N PRO A 893 -13.78 -24.39 26.92
CA PRO A 893 -14.42 -25.65 26.55
C PRO A 893 -15.53 -26.05 27.53
N SER A 894 -16.55 -26.74 27.02
CA SER A 894 -17.63 -27.27 27.85
C SER A 894 -17.10 -28.22 28.92
N PRO A 895 -17.65 -28.21 30.16
CA PRO A 895 -17.34 -29.21 31.17
C PRO A 895 -17.61 -30.65 30.74
N ASN A 896 -18.48 -30.84 29.76
CA ASN A 896 -18.82 -32.16 29.21
C ASN A 896 -17.81 -32.67 28.18
N PHE A 897 -16.88 -31.83 27.72
CA PHE A 897 -15.83 -32.24 26.78
C PHE A 897 -14.72 -32.99 27.52
N SER A 898 -14.54 -34.27 27.21
CA SER A 898 -13.61 -35.16 27.92
C SER A 898 -12.16 -34.69 27.87
N GLU A 899 -11.76 -34.03 26.79
CA GLU A 899 -10.40 -33.50 26.61
C GLU A 899 -10.29 -32.00 26.95
N ARG A 900 -11.24 -31.42 27.70
CA ARG A 900 -11.25 -29.97 28.00
C ARG A 900 -9.97 -29.41 28.63
N ASN A 901 -9.16 -30.26 29.27
CA ASN A 901 -7.91 -29.87 29.92
C ASN A 901 -6.66 -30.18 29.09
N ASN A 902 -6.80 -30.65 27.85
CA ASN A 902 -5.67 -30.91 26.97
C ASN A 902 -5.10 -29.56 26.46
N PRO A 903 -3.84 -29.22 26.78
CA PRO A 903 -3.24 -27.93 26.43
C PRO A 903 -3.03 -27.71 24.92
N GLU A 904 -3.11 -28.77 24.11
CA GLU A 904 -2.98 -28.68 22.65
C GLU A 904 -4.30 -28.34 21.95
N ASN A 905 -5.42 -28.34 22.68
CA ASN A 905 -6.73 -28.04 22.09
C ASN A 905 -6.85 -26.57 21.73
N VAL A 906 -7.21 -26.33 20.47
CA VAL A 906 -7.52 -24.99 19.96
C VAL A 906 -8.95 -24.65 20.36
N VAL A 907 -9.13 -23.48 20.99
CA VAL A 907 -10.45 -22.98 21.45
C VAL A 907 -10.93 -21.79 20.62
N VAL A 908 -10.00 -21.05 20.01
CA VAL A 908 -10.28 -19.92 19.10
C VAL A 908 -9.34 -19.95 17.90
N GLY A 909 -9.83 -19.50 16.75
CA GLY A 909 -9.07 -19.49 15.50
C GLY A 909 -7.95 -18.45 15.41
N ASN A 910 -7.74 -17.93 14.21
CA ASN A 910 -6.66 -17.01 13.84
C ASN A 910 -7.04 -15.53 14.04
N ALA A 911 -6.02 -14.66 14.08
CA ALA A 911 -6.15 -13.20 14.14
C ALA A 911 -7.15 -12.71 15.21
N VAL A 912 -7.22 -13.44 16.32
CA VAL A 912 -8.00 -13.12 17.51
C VAL A 912 -7.51 -11.79 18.09
N LEU A 913 -8.45 -10.91 18.45
CA LEU A 913 -8.19 -9.56 18.94
C LEU A 913 -7.49 -8.64 17.93
N TYR A 914 -7.64 -8.90 16.63
CA TYR A 914 -7.05 -8.05 15.60
C TYR A 914 -7.50 -6.59 15.74
N GLY A 915 -6.53 -5.68 15.94
CA GLY A 915 -6.78 -4.25 16.01
C GLY A 915 -7.58 -3.79 17.23
N ALA A 916 -7.70 -4.64 18.25
CA ALA A 916 -8.47 -4.33 19.45
C ALA A 916 -7.85 -3.17 20.24
N THR A 917 -8.69 -2.30 20.80
CA THR A 917 -8.25 -1.03 21.42
C THR A 917 -8.40 -1.01 22.93
N SER A 918 -9.39 -1.70 23.48
CA SER A 918 -9.66 -1.74 24.92
C SER A 918 -10.57 -2.92 25.27
N GLY A 919 -10.58 -3.32 26.54
CA GLY A 919 -11.39 -4.44 27.04
C GLY A 919 -10.52 -5.59 27.56
N LYS A 920 -11.17 -6.73 27.83
CA LYS A 920 -10.51 -7.93 28.34
C LYS A 920 -10.92 -9.19 27.59
N ALA A 921 -10.01 -10.13 27.47
CA ALA A 921 -10.25 -11.39 26.77
C ALA A 921 -9.63 -12.59 27.49
N PHE A 922 -10.38 -13.69 27.60
CA PHE A 922 -9.96 -14.89 28.35
C PHE A 922 -10.25 -16.17 27.56
N PHE A 923 -9.21 -16.92 27.20
CA PHE A 923 -9.32 -18.11 26.34
C PHE A 923 -8.69 -19.34 27.00
N ALA A 924 -9.52 -20.29 27.46
CA ALA A 924 -9.02 -21.50 28.13
C ALA A 924 -8.67 -22.59 27.10
N GLY A 925 -7.60 -22.35 26.37
CA GLY A 925 -7.09 -23.21 25.31
C GLY A 925 -6.12 -22.45 24.41
N LYS A 926 -5.67 -23.11 23.34
CA LYS A 926 -4.78 -22.53 22.34
C LYS A 926 -5.55 -21.63 21.38
N ALA A 927 -4.96 -20.49 21.02
CA ALA A 927 -5.38 -19.69 19.87
C ALA A 927 -4.55 -20.05 18.63
N GLY A 928 -5.12 -19.83 17.46
CA GLY A 928 -4.42 -19.99 16.18
C GLY A 928 -3.31 -18.96 15.95
N GLU A 929 -3.05 -18.71 14.67
CA GLU A 929 -2.00 -17.82 14.18
C GLU A 929 -2.37 -16.34 14.45
N ARG A 930 -1.36 -15.47 14.59
CA ARG A 930 -1.54 -14.00 14.71
C ARG A 930 -2.44 -13.56 15.87
N PHE A 931 -2.42 -14.29 16.97
CA PHE A 931 -3.10 -13.87 18.20
C PHE A 931 -2.64 -12.47 18.64
N CYS A 932 -3.56 -11.56 18.94
CA CYS A 932 -3.29 -10.16 19.30
C CYS A 932 -2.51 -9.37 18.23
N VAL A 933 -2.64 -9.73 16.96
CA VAL A 933 -2.08 -8.91 15.88
C VAL A 933 -2.66 -7.49 15.96
N ARG A 934 -1.80 -6.47 15.92
CA ARG A 934 -2.21 -5.06 16.07
C ARG A 934 -3.01 -4.75 17.36
N ASN A 935 -2.90 -5.55 18.42
CA ASN A 935 -3.51 -5.21 19.71
C ASN A 935 -2.95 -3.87 20.21
N SER A 936 -3.85 -2.95 20.56
CA SER A 936 -3.54 -1.57 20.91
C SER A 936 -3.96 -1.19 22.34
N GLY A 937 -4.53 -2.13 23.10
CA GLY A 937 -4.91 -1.83 24.48
C GLY A 937 -5.70 -2.91 25.24
N VAL A 938 -5.95 -4.08 24.66
CA VAL A 938 -6.66 -5.17 25.35
C VAL A 938 -5.72 -5.90 26.32
N SER A 939 -6.28 -6.27 27.47
CA SER A 939 -5.67 -7.24 28.38
C SER A 939 -6.21 -8.64 28.10
N ALA A 940 -5.35 -9.58 27.69
CA ALA A 940 -5.74 -10.92 27.27
C ALA A 940 -4.99 -12.02 28.02
N VAL A 941 -5.66 -13.13 28.32
CA VAL A 941 -5.04 -14.37 28.83
C VAL A 941 -5.44 -15.54 27.95
N VAL A 942 -4.45 -16.31 27.49
CA VAL A 942 -4.61 -17.48 26.60
C VAL A 942 -3.67 -18.61 27.03
N GLU A 943 -4.00 -19.87 26.74
CA GLU A 943 -3.20 -21.02 27.19
C GLU A 943 -2.16 -21.54 26.17
N GLY A 944 -2.09 -20.92 24.99
CA GLY A 944 -1.09 -21.16 23.96
C GLY A 944 -1.42 -20.38 22.68
N VAL A 945 -0.46 -20.16 21.80
CA VAL A 945 -0.66 -19.41 20.54
C VAL A 945 0.12 -20.04 19.37
N GLY A 946 -0.36 -19.83 18.15
CA GLY A 946 0.36 -20.14 16.90
C GLY A 946 1.56 -19.21 16.61
N ASP A 947 2.05 -19.22 15.38
CA ASP A 947 3.08 -18.29 14.88
C ASP A 947 2.53 -16.85 14.86
N HIS A 948 3.44 -15.88 14.86
CA HIS A 948 3.15 -14.44 14.77
C HIS A 948 2.28 -13.89 15.93
N GLY A 949 2.33 -14.50 17.11
CA GLY A 949 1.67 -13.94 18.30
C GLY A 949 2.18 -12.53 18.63
N CYS A 950 1.28 -11.62 18.99
CA CYS A 950 1.54 -10.21 19.29
C CYS A 950 2.22 -9.41 18.16
N GLU A 951 2.07 -9.84 16.91
CA GLU A 951 2.60 -9.13 15.76
C GLU A 951 2.03 -7.70 15.67
N TYR A 952 2.89 -6.70 15.45
CA TYR A 952 2.51 -5.27 15.44
C TYR A 952 1.75 -4.76 16.68
N MET A 953 1.81 -5.43 17.82
CA MET A 953 1.14 -4.95 19.03
C MET A 953 1.71 -3.57 19.43
N THR A 954 0.82 -2.61 19.71
CA THR A 954 1.15 -1.22 20.09
C THR A 954 0.70 -0.86 21.50
N GLY A 955 -0.06 -1.73 22.17
CA GLY A 955 -0.55 -1.51 23.52
C GLY A 955 -1.25 -2.75 24.09
N GLY A 956 -1.58 -2.70 25.38
CA GLY A 956 -2.24 -3.80 26.09
C GLY A 956 -1.31 -4.67 26.94
N ARG A 957 -1.88 -5.75 27.49
CA ARG A 957 -1.22 -6.73 28.37
C ARG A 957 -1.61 -8.13 27.93
N VAL A 958 -0.66 -8.94 27.48
CA VAL A 958 -0.96 -10.30 26.99
C VAL A 958 -0.28 -11.32 27.87
N VAL A 959 -1.02 -12.26 28.45
CA VAL A 959 -0.48 -13.40 29.21
C VAL A 959 -0.70 -14.67 28.40
N VAL A 960 0.38 -15.39 28.11
CA VAL A 960 0.35 -16.69 27.43
C VAL A 960 0.79 -17.76 28.43
N LEU A 961 -0.14 -18.62 28.85
CA LEU A 961 0.07 -19.67 29.83
C LEU A 961 0.58 -20.98 29.22
N GLY A 962 1.14 -20.97 28.02
CA GLY A 962 1.68 -22.16 27.36
C GLY A 962 2.54 -21.87 26.14
N SER A 963 2.61 -22.82 25.21
CA SER A 963 3.52 -22.77 24.07
C SER A 963 3.19 -21.63 23.10
N THR A 964 4.22 -21.08 22.47
CA THR A 964 4.10 -20.11 21.37
C THR A 964 4.62 -20.71 20.06
N GLY A 965 4.14 -20.20 18.94
CA GLY A 965 4.76 -20.37 17.64
C GLY A 965 5.95 -19.43 17.40
N ARG A 966 6.49 -19.48 16.18
CA ARG A 966 7.63 -18.70 15.67
C ARG A 966 7.24 -17.24 15.44
N ASN A 967 8.27 -16.41 15.30
CA ASN A 967 8.14 -14.98 14.98
C ASN A 967 7.28 -14.17 15.96
N PHE A 968 7.21 -14.61 17.22
CA PHE A 968 6.46 -13.91 18.25
C PHE A 968 6.99 -12.47 18.42
N ALA A 969 6.09 -11.50 18.62
CA ALA A 969 6.38 -10.08 18.80
C ALA A 969 7.05 -9.38 17.60
N ALA A 970 6.99 -9.94 16.38
CA ALA A 970 7.48 -9.26 15.19
C ALA A 970 6.75 -7.91 14.99
N GLY A 971 7.52 -6.83 14.91
CA GLY A 971 6.97 -5.47 14.78
C GLY A 971 6.23 -4.94 16.01
N MET A 972 6.28 -5.63 17.16
CA MET A 972 5.70 -5.17 18.41
C MET A 972 6.40 -3.89 18.87
N SER A 973 5.66 -2.79 18.94
CA SER A 973 6.18 -1.45 19.20
C SER A 973 5.59 -0.78 20.44
N GLY A 974 4.63 -1.42 21.10
CA GLY A 974 4.13 -1.04 22.42
C GLY A 974 3.34 -2.16 23.10
N GLY A 975 3.04 -1.98 24.39
CA GLY A 975 2.42 -3.02 25.23
C GLY A 975 3.45 -3.97 25.85
N ILE A 976 2.96 -4.94 26.63
CA ILE A 976 3.81 -5.93 27.32
C ILE A 976 3.16 -7.31 27.19
N ALA A 977 3.97 -8.33 26.88
CA ALA A 977 3.54 -9.73 26.90
C ALA A 977 4.29 -10.52 27.97
N TYR A 978 3.61 -11.46 28.61
CA TYR A 978 4.09 -12.32 29.68
C TYR A 978 3.93 -13.77 29.26
N ILE A 979 5.04 -14.47 29.11
CA ILE A 979 5.08 -15.82 28.54
C ILE A 979 5.48 -16.80 29.63
N TYR A 980 4.64 -17.79 29.88
CA TYR A 980 4.96 -18.89 30.77
C TYR A 980 5.80 -19.93 30.01
N ASP A 981 7.13 -19.83 30.13
CA ASP A 981 8.09 -20.64 29.36
C ASP A 981 8.55 -21.85 30.17
N GLU A 982 7.72 -22.91 30.20
CA GLU A 982 7.99 -24.11 31.00
C GLU A 982 9.24 -24.89 30.56
N ASP A 983 9.52 -24.91 29.25
CA ASP A 983 10.59 -25.71 28.63
C ASP A 983 11.83 -24.90 28.21
N GLY A 984 11.79 -23.57 28.37
CA GLY A 984 12.89 -22.68 28.00
C GLY A 984 13.02 -22.45 26.48
N SER A 985 12.00 -22.77 25.68
CA SER A 985 12.06 -22.73 24.21
C SER A 985 11.69 -21.37 23.61
N PHE A 986 11.06 -20.47 24.38
CA PHE A 986 10.48 -19.23 23.85
C PHE A 986 11.49 -18.32 23.15
N ALA A 987 12.69 -18.15 23.70
CA ALA A 987 13.69 -17.21 23.18
C ALA A 987 14.08 -17.48 21.71
N LYS A 988 14.05 -18.74 21.27
CA LYS A 988 14.36 -19.12 19.87
C LYS A 988 13.22 -18.83 18.89
N LYS A 989 12.02 -18.60 19.42
CA LYS A 989 10.79 -18.36 18.64
C LYS A 989 10.41 -16.88 18.62
N CYS A 990 11.02 -16.05 19.45
CA CYS A 990 10.78 -14.61 19.54
C CYS A 990 11.57 -13.84 18.47
N ASN A 991 10.92 -12.87 17.83
CA ASN A 991 11.59 -11.93 16.93
C ASN A 991 12.23 -10.80 17.75
N MET A 992 13.55 -10.87 17.92
CA MET A 992 14.32 -9.90 18.72
C MET A 992 14.56 -8.55 18.01
N GLY A 993 13.92 -8.29 16.87
CA GLY A 993 14.17 -7.09 16.06
C GLY A 993 13.74 -5.77 16.71
N MET A 994 12.77 -5.79 17.64
CA MET A 994 12.28 -4.59 18.34
C MET A 994 12.04 -4.78 19.84
N VAL A 995 12.14 -6.00 20.36
CA VAL A 995 11.78 -6.33 21.74
C VAL A 995 12.96 -6.89 22.53
N GLY A 996 12.96 -6.63 23.82
CA GLY A 996 13.77 -7.31 24.82
C GLY A 996 12.97 -8.39 25.54
N VAL A 997 13.66 -9.44 25.97
CA VAL A 997 13.10 -10.55 26.77
C VAL A 997 13.88 -10.65 28.06
N ALA A 998 13.20 -10.64 29.20
CA ALA A 998 13.82 -10.77 30.52
C ALA A 998 12.91 -11.54 31.50
N PRO A 999 13.44 -12.20 32.54
CA PRO A 999 12.61 -12.85 33.56
C PRO A 999 11.68 -11.85 34.24
N LEU A 1000 10.42 -12.24 34.46
CA LEU A 1000 9.42 -11.37 35.09
C LEU A 1000 9.86 -10.91 36.49
N THR A 1001 10.37 -11.83 37.30
CA THR A 1001 10.75 -11.58 38.71
C THR A 1001 11.93 -10.62 38.87
N SER A 1002 12.75 -10.41 37.84
CA SER A 1002 13.89 -9.50 37.89
C SER A 1002 13.65 -8.18 37.13
N ALA A 1003 12.82 -8.21 36.09
CA ALA A 1003 12.62 -7.06 35.20
C ALA A 1003 11.33 -6.27 35.46
N ALA A 1004 10.35 -6.86 36.16
CA ALA A 1004 9.09 -6.20 36.47
C ALA A 1004 9.08 -5.63 37.90
N SER A 1005 8.26 -4.60 38.11
CA SER A 1005 7.97 -4.12 39.46
C SER A 1005 7.03 -5.07 40.21
N ASP A 1006 7.04 -5.04 41.55
CA ASP A 1006 6.08 -5.81 42.37
C ASP A 1006 4.61 -5.53 42.00
N ALA A 1007 4.30 -4.31 41.54
CA ALA A 1007 2.97 -3.94 41.08
C ALA A 1007 2.60 -4.66 39.78
N GLU A 1008 3.54 -4.76 38.84
CA GLU A 1008 3.36 -5.47 37.58
C GLU A 1008 3.24 -6.99 37.80
N VAL A 1009 4.04 -7.57 38.70
CA VAL A 1009 3.90 -9.00 39.08
C VAL A 1009 2.50 -9.29 39.67
N LYS A 1010 1.99 -8.39 40.52
CA LYS A 1010 0.62 -8.48 41.06
C LYS A 1010 -0.44 -8.33 39.98
N GLU A 1011 -0.23 -7.47 38.98
CA GLU A 1011 -1.12 -7.31 37.83
C GLU A 1011 -1.23 -8.62 37.04
N VAL A 1012 -0.10 -9.27 36.73
CA VAL A 1012 -0.09 -10.58 36.03
C VAL A 1012 -0.85 -11.63 36.84
N LYS A 1013 -0.58 -11.73 38.15
CA LYS A 1013 -1.29 -12.66 39.04
C LYS A 1013 -2.80 -12.40 39.04
N ALA A 1014 -3.23 -11.15 39.04
CA ALA A 1014 -4.64 -10.76 39.02
C ALA A 1014 -5.32 -11.08 37.68
N LEU A 1015 -4.61 -10.93 36.55
CA LEU A 1015 -5.11 -11.33 35.23
C LEU A 1015 -5.34 -12.85 35.16
N ILE A 1016 -4.41 -13.64 35.69
CA ILE A 1016 -4.54 -15.10 35.75
C ILE A 1016 -5.67 -15.52 36.69
N ALA A 1017 -5.86 -14.83 37.82
CA ALA A 1017 -6.98 -15.06 38.73
C ALA A 1017 -8.34 -14.77 38.06
N GLN A 1018 -8.44 -13.65 37.32
CA GLN A 1018 -9.64 -13.36 36.51
C GLN A 1018 -9.84 -14.44 35.43
N HIS A 1019 -8.77 -14.91 34.79
CA HIS A 1019 -8.88 -16.00 33.82
C HIS A 1019 -9.48 -17.27 34.44
N VAL A 1020 -9.06 -17.65 35.65
CA VAL A 1020 -9.67 -18.77 36.41
C VAL A 1020 -11.14 -18.52 36.71
N GLU A 1021 -11.49 -17.33 37.19
CA GLU A 1021 -12.88 -16.96 37.49
C GLU A 1021 -13.77 -17.08 36.24
N ARG A 1022 -13.23 -16.68 35.08
CA ARG A 1022 -13.98 -16.57 33.82
C ARG A 1022 -14.08 -17.86 33.04
N THR A 1023 -13.13 -18.78 33.21
CA THR A 1023 -13.00 -19.95 32.34
C THR A 1023 -12.91 -21.28 33.09
N GLN A 1024 -12.76 -21.23 34.41
CA GLN A 1024 -12.48 -22.40 35.25
C GLN A 1024 -11.22 -23.18 34.82
N SER A 1025 -10.27 -22.51 34.18
CA SER A 1025 -9.01 -23.10 33.69
C SER A 1025 -8.23 -23.83 34.78
N VAL A 1026 -8.03 -25.13 34.58
CA VAL A 1026 -7.23 -25.99 35.48
C VAL A 1026 -5.75 -25.60 35.42
N LYS A 1027 -5.25 -25.22 34.24
CA LYS A 1027 -3.86 -24.81 34.05
C LYS A 1027 -3.55 -23.54 34.84
N ALA A 1028 -4.41 -22.53 34.72
CA ALA A 1028 -4.25 -21.28 35.45
C ALA A 1028 -4.41 -21.46 36.96
N GLN A 1029 -5.33 -22.34 37.42
CA GLN A 1029 -5.45 -22.71 38.83
C GLN A 1029 -4.13 -23.28 39.37
N LYS A 1030 -3.48 -24.18 38.62
CA LYS A 1030 -2.18 -24.76 39.00
C LYS A 1030 -1.07 -23.69 39.09
N VAL A 1031 -1.02 -22.78 38.12
CA VAL A 1031 -0.05 -21.67 38.14
C VAL A 1031 -0.25 -20.78 39.37
N LEU A 1032 -1.50 -20.51 39.75
CA LEU A 1032 -1.81 -19.69 40.93
C LEU A 1032 -1.54 -20.40 42.26
N SER A 1033 -1.82 -21.72 42.36
CA SER A 1033 -1.59 -22.49 43.58
C SER A 1033 -0.10 -22.59 43.94
N GLU A 1034 0.78 -22.49 42.94
CA GLU A 1034 2.23 -22.59 43.09
C GLU A 1034 2.94 -21.28 42.66
N TRP A 1035 2.28 -20.13 42.80
CA TRP A 1035 2.75 -18.86 42.24
C TRP A 1035 4.21 -18.50 42.54
N GLU A 1036 4.67 -18.73 43.78
CA GLU A 1036 6.04 -18.40 44.19
C GLU A 1036 7.11 -19.14 43.37
N THR A 1037 6.84 -20.36 42.93
CA THR A 1037 7.76 -21.14 42.08
C THR A 1037 7.47 -20.94 40.60
N GLN A 1038 6.20 -20.83 40.22
CA GLN A 1038 5.80 -20.74 38.80
C GLN A 1038 6.07 -19.35 38.20
N SER A 1039 5.99 -18.27 39.00
CA SER A 1039 6.30 -16.91 38.56
C SER A 1039 7.74 -16.75 38.06
N ALA A 1040 8.69 -17.55 38.56
CA ALA A 1040 10.07 -17.56 38.10
C ALA A 1040 10.25 -18.07 36.66
N LYS A 1041 9.25 -18.77 36.11
CA LYS A 1041 9.25 -19.26 34.73
C LYS A 1041 8.60 -18.29 33.74
N PHE A 1042 8.09 -17.17 34.22
CA PHE A 1042 7.53 -16.15 33.32
C PHE A 1042 8.64 -15.28 32.72
N LEU A 1043 8.55 -15.08 31.42
CA LEU A 1043 9.33 -14.11 30.67
C LEU A 1043 8.48 -12.89 30.36
N ARG A 1044 9.08 -11.71 30.51
CA ARG A 1044 8.53 -10.41 30.13
C ARG A 1044 9.12 -10.01 28.78
N VAL A 1045 8.23 -9.72 27.83
CA VAL A 1045 8.57 -9.28 26.48
C VAL A 1045 8.12 -7.84 26.31
N MET A 1046 9.05 -6.94 26.03
CA MET A 1046 8.78 -5.50 25.95
C MET A 1046 9.57 -4.82 24.82
N PRO A 1047 8.95 -3.92 24.04
CA PRO A 1047 9.65 -3.16 23.01
C PRO A 1047 10.69 -2.19 23.58
N SER A 1048 11.89 -2.16 23.00
CA SER A 1048 13.01 -1.34 23.51
C SER A 1048 12.73 0.16 23.37
N ASP A 1049 12.11 0.60 22.28
CA ASP A 1049 11.73 2.01 22.10
C ASP A 1049 10.65 2.44 23.10
N TYR A 1050 9.70 1.57 23.41
CA TYR A 1050 8.66 1.82 24.41
C TYR A 1050 9.26 1.90 25.83
N GLU A 1051 10.18 0.99 26.16
CA GLU A 1051 10.93 1.03 27.42
C GLU A 1051 11.71 2.33 27.57
N ARG A 1052 12.42 2.77 26.52
CA ARG A 1052 13.14 4.05 26.50
C ARG A 1052 12.19 5.23 26.75
N VAL A 1053 11.04 5.26 26.07
CA VAL A 1053 10.04 6.34 26.24
C VAL A 1053 9.48 6.36 27.66
N LEU A 1054 9.19 5.20 28.25
CA LEU A 1054 8.72 5.11 29.63
C LEU A 1054 9.77 5.58 30.64
N MET A 1055 11.04 5.22 30.45
CA MET A 1055 12.14 5.70 31.28
C MET A 1055 12.30 7.23 31.19
N GLN A 1056 12.23 7.79 29.97
CA GLN A 1056 12.29 9.24 29.75
C GLN A 1056 11.10 9.97 30.39
N SER A 1057 9.89 9.43 30.24
CA SER A 1057 8.68 10.00 30.85
C SER A 1057 8.75 9.96 32.37
N ASN A 1058 9.22 8.86 32.97
CA ASN A 1058 9.40 8.74 34.41
C ASN A 1058 10.47 9.72 34.93
N ALA A 1059 11.58 9.87 34.21
CA ALA A 1059 12.61 10.86 34.55
C ALA A 1059 12.08 12.30 34.46
N ALA A 1060 11.28 12.63 33.44
CA ALA A 1060 10.64 13.93 33.30
C ALA A 1060 9.60 14.20 34.40
N LEU A 1061 8.80 13.20 34.79
CA LEU A 1061 7.86 13.28 35.91
C LEU A 1061 8.58 13.51 37.25
N LEU A 1062 9.68 12.80 37.49
CA LEU A 1062 10.52 12.99 38.68
C LEU A 1062 11.12 14.40 38.72
N GLN A 1063 11.68 14.89 37.60
CA GLN A 1063 12.17 16.27 37.49
C GLN A 1063 11.06 17.31 37.69
N ALA A 1064 9.86 17.09 37.17
CA ALA A 1064 8.71 17.98 37.37
C ALA A 1064 8.23 17.98 38.83
N GLN A 1065 8.26 16.83 39.51
CA GLN A 1065 7.95 16.71 40.93
C GLN A 1065 9.02 17.37 41.80
N GLU A 1066 10.31 17.24 41.47
CA GLU A 1066 11.41 17.94 42.13
C GLU A 1066 11.32 19.45 41.93
N SER A 1067 10.95 19.90 40.73
CA SER A 1067 10.73 21.32 40.41
C SER A 1067 9.52 21.90 41.15
N LYS A 1068 8.45 21.11 41.33
CA LYS A 1068 7.30 21.51 42.16
C LYS A 1068 7.64 21.52 43.66
N LYS A 1069 8.45 20.58 44.14
CA LYS A 1069 8.93 20.55 45.53
C LYS A 1069 9.89 21.72 45.84
N SER A 1070 10.75 22.10 44.89
CA SER A 1070 11.64 23.25 45.03
C SER A 1070 10.88 24.58 44.94
N ALA A 1071 9.81 24.65 44.14
CA ALA A 1071 8.90 25.80 44.10
C ALA A 1071 8.04 25.91 45.37
N SER A 1072 7.64 24.80 45.99
CA SER A 1072 6.90 24.81 47.27
C SER A 1072 7.78 25.01 48.50
N ALA A 1073 9.10 24.82 48.38
CA ALA A 1073 10.08 25.11 49.43
C ALA A 1073 10.64 26.54 49.34
N SER A 1074 10.38 27.25 48.24
CA SER A 1074 10.76 28.65 48.01
C SER A 1074 9.59 29.64 48.11
N ALA A 1075 8.38 29.14 48.41
CA ALA A 1075 7.20 29.89 48.86
C ALA A 1075 6.94 29.59 50.34
#